data_AF-N1PPQ5-F1
#
_entry.id   AF-N1PPQ5-F1
#
_cell.length_a   1.000
_cell.length_b   1.000
_cell.length_c   1.000
_cell.angle_alpha   90.00
_cell.angle_beta   90.00
_cell.angle_gamma   90.00
#
_symmetry.space_group_name_H-M   'P 1'
#
loop_
_entity.id
_entity.type
_entity.pdbx_description
1 polymer ?
#
loop_
_entity_poly.entity_id
_entity_poly.type
_entity_poly.pdbx_seq_one_letter_code
_entity_poly.pdbx_strand_id
1 'polypeptide(L)'
;MARTQQTARRSTGGKAPQRVTQANGIVVDDPDIDENEAKKLHEIEEGEMRALLKHIDRKFTDKGAIFYTETKEEVIAEQVNWWSKFALCLVRYMDQSKMCVQKISLQVNSQHLKDILKSIIERFPGVSFQTKEITIDAPYRVLFHYKNELEDTGKKLVGEAKEHLDLLLDFIDEQFHDTMEESENLLEQGLISYSLLWIIFRPHTTEVYSPVYGQHRAYTLTSYAYSCNPAGLSTETLTDLPACPLKYHPTPGGLREQLIERGRRFEKLAGMSVHCYNGIAFEQTPCGMSRYNIEGRVVVDTKTFHRLEADYAFSVAALKSREDKRRKQRHVHDDDAVGETREMSLDLVPKDELDIDPLTEEQCMRANALVRGFSFAEKRWLDFFVDKLSDPAWNTDCFEQLVLPQTQKDLVQALVANHVKQRNDFDDIVKGKGKGLIMVFHGPPGIGKTLTAENRDLGTNSSTLDARLTRILDMASTWKAVLLIDEADVFLERRSLHDMERNSLVSIFLRVLEYYEGILFLTSNRVNTFDDAFKSRAHVPLKYNDLTVDSRKQIWKNFLSKMETGVHVDEAGYKSLTQAEINGRQIKNVVRTAKSLAQFHKEKLSREKLEQVIQIQMEFEHELGADSKRLVNGHVVNGAIDGH
;
A
#
# COMPACT_ATOMS: atom_id res chain seq x y z
N MET A 1 -48.04 -39.31 -39.55
CA MET A 1 -47.93 -40.48 -40.45
C MET A 1 -46.67 -41.23 -40.03
N ALA A 2 -46.82 -42.31 -39.24
CA ALA A 2 -46.79 -43.71 -39.70
C ALA A 2 -45.38 -44.11 -40.19
N ARG A 3 -44.69 -45.15 -39.71
CA ARG A 3 -45.13 -46.37 -39.00
C ARG A 3 -43.92 -47.06 -38.34
N THR A 4 -44.23 -47.67 -37.20
CA THR A 4 -43.51 -48.67 -36.40
C THR A 4 -43.12 -49.92 -37.19
N GLN A 5 -42.04 -50.62 -36.80
CA GLN A 5 -42.12 -52.07 -36.51
C GLN A 5 -40.93 -52.57 -35.68
N GLN A 6 -41.25 -53.05 -34.47
CA GLN A 6 -40.45 -53.97 -33.66
C GLN A 6 -40.52 -55.38 -34.27
N THR A 7 -39.47 -56.17 -34.08
CA THR A 7 -39.61 -57.62 -33.91
C THR A 7 -38.54 -58.14 -32.95
N ALA A 8 -39.00 -58.70 -31.84
CA ALA A 8 -38.20 -59.43 -30.86
C ALA A 8 -38.13 -60.92 -31.25
N ARG A 9 -36.99 -61.58 -31.00
CA ARG A 9 -36.95 -63.04 -30.79
C ARG A 9 -35.86 -63.46 -29.79
N ARG A 10 -36.39 -63.93 -28.65
CA ARG A 10 -36.00 -65.06 -27.79
C ARG A 10 -34.57 -65.22 -27.29
N SER A 11 -34.51 -65.20 -25.96
CA SER A 11 -33.49 -65.80 -25.11
C SER A 11 -33.49 -67.33 -25.16
N THR A 12 -32.29 -67.90 -25.11
CA THR A 12 -32.00 -69.21 -24.52
C THR A 12 -30.82 -69.01 -23.57
N GLY A 13 -31.04 -69.35 -22.30
CA GLY A 13 -30.11 -69.06 -21.21
C GLY A 13 -28.91 -70.00 -21.15
N GLY A 14 -27.94 -69.61 -20.31
CA GLY A 14 -26.88 -70.52 -19.87
C GLY A 14 -25.65 -69.82 -19.31
N LYS A 15 -25.64 -69.62 -17.99
CA LYS A 15 -24.48 -69.53 -17.08
C LYS A 15 -23.54 -68.31 -17.21
N ALA A 16 -23.49 -67.51 -16.14
CA ALA A 16 -22.28 -66.78 -15.77
C ALA A 16 -21.17 -67.79 -15.39
N PRO A 17 -19.90 -67.48 -15.72
CA PRO A 17 -18.95 -67.34 -14.62
C PRO A 17 -17.89 -66.23 -14.80
N GLN A 18 -17.56 -65.63 -13.65
CA GLN A 18 -16.24 -65.22 -13.17
C GLN A 18 -15.42 -64.13 -13.90
N ARG A 19 -15.20 -63.04 -13.15
CA ARG A 19 -14.04 -62.15 -13.27
C ARG A 19 -12.74 -62.96 -13.23
N VAL A 20 -11.90 -62.77 -14.24
CA VAL A 20 -10.45 -63.00 -14.16
C VAL A 20 -9.76 -61.74 -14.67
N THR A 21 -8.97 -61.13 -13.80
CA THR A 21 -7.96 -60.11 -14.10
C THR A 21 -6.74 -60.77 -14.73
N GLN A 22 -6.36 -60.36 -15.93
CA GLN A 22 -5.02 -60.51 -16.53
C GLN A 22 -4.77 -59.21 -17.32
N ALA A 23 -3.82 -58.33 -16.95
CA ALA A 23 -2.36 -58.46 -17.10
C ALA A 23 -1.94 -58.67 -18.56
N ASN A 24 -1.48 -57.57 -19.16
CA ASN A 24 -0.69 -57.44 -20.39
C ASN A 24 -1.07 -58.31 -21.60
N GLY A 25 -1.61 -57.66 -22.62
CA GLY A 25 -1.68 -58.19 -23.98
C GLY A 25 -2.69 -57.46 -24.84
N ILE A 26 -2.22 -56.60 -25.74
CA ILE A 26 -2.96 -56.28 -26.97
C ILE A 26 -2.02 -56.59 -28.12
N VAL A 27 -2.35 -57.66 -28.82
CA VAL A 27 -1.79 -58.06 -30.11
C VAL A 27 -2.46 -57.21 -31.18
N VAL A 28 -1.67 -56.59 -32.05
CA VAL A 28 -2.12 -56.18 -33.39
C VAL A 28 -1.00 -56.56 -34.37
N ASP A 29 -1.27 -57.55 -35.22
CA ASP A 29 -0.42 -57.89 -36.36
C ASP A 29 -0.42 -56.73 -37.37
N ASP A 30 0.76 -56.23 -37.74
CA ASP A 30 0.98 -55.40 -38.94
C ASP A 30 2.22 -55.92 -39.68
N PRO A 31 2.16 -56.28 -40.97
CA PRO A 31 3.14 -57.17 -41.60
C PRO A 31 4.22 -56.45 -42.41
N ASP A 32 4.72 -55.28 -41.99
CA ASP A 32 5.78 -54.55 -42.71
C ASP A 32 6.79 -53.86 -41.75
N ILE A 33 7.48 -54.65 -40.92
CA ILE A 33 8.69 -54.20 -40.21
C ILE A 33 9.87 -55.02 -40.74
N ASP A 34 10.92 -54.36 -41.24
CA ASP A 34 12.18 -55.02 -41.60
C ASP A 34 12.78 -55.67 -40.34
N GLU A 35 12.83 -57.01 -40.29
CA GLU A 35 13.35 -57.79 -39.16
C GLU A 35 14.77 -57.38 -38.72
N ASN A 36 15.56 -56.76 -39.61
CA ASN A 36 16.90 -56.27 -39.29
C ASN A 36 16.89 -54.97 -38.48
N GLU A 37 15.88 -54.13 -38.67
CA GLU A 37 15.76 -52.84 -37.99
C GLU A 37 15.21 -53.04 -36.57
N ALA A 38 14.23 -53.93 -36.42
CA ALA A 38 13.72 -54.37 -35.12
C ALA A 38 14.84 -54.99 -34.24
N LYS A 39 15.74 -55.78 -34.84
CA LYS A 39 16.92 -56.33 -34.13
C LYS A 39 17.90 -55.25 -33.67
N LYS A 40 18.22 -54.26 -34.51
CA LYS A 40 19.10 -53.14 -34.14
C LYS A 40 18.50 -52.28 -33.01
N LEU A 41 17.18 -52.03 -33.05
CA LEU A 41 16.48 -51.29 -31.99
C LEU A 41 16.46 -52.08 -30.67
N HIS A 42 16.27 -53.40 -30.74
CA HIS A 42 16.34 -54.29 -29.58
C HIS A 42 17.77 -54.34 -28.97
N GLU A 43 18.82 -54.33 -29.80
CA GLU A 43 20.22 -54.23 -29.34
C GLU A 43 20.53 -52.87 -28.67
N ILE A 44 19.93 -51.77 -29.17
CA ILE A 44 20.04 -50.44 -28.54
C ILE A 44 19.30 -50.42 -27.20
N GLU A 45 18.16 -51.10 -27.09
CA GLU A 45 17.37 -51.21 -25.86
C GLU A 45 18.10 -51.95 -24.74
N GLU A 46 18.79 -53.04 -25.06
CA GLU A 46 19.57 -53.82 -24.07
C GLU A 46 20.91 -53.16 -23.72
N GLY A 47 21.38 -52.18 -24.51
CA GLY A 47 22.65 -51.49 -24.32
C GLY A 47 22.69 -50.46 -23.18
N GLU A 48 23.91 -50.05 -22.82
CA GLU A 48 24.19 -48.95 -21.90
C GLU A 48 23.84 -47.58 -22.52
N MET A 49 23.68 -46.55 -21.68
CA MET A 49 23.33 -45.20 -22.13
C MET A 49 24.45 -44.60 -23.00
N ARG A 50 24.08 -44.08 -24.17
CA ARG A 50 25.01 -43.44 -25.11
C ARG A 50 25.04 -41.93 -24.88
N ALA A 51 26.24 -41.38 -24.76
CA ALA A 51 26.52 -39.95 -24.69
C ALA A 51 26.31 -39.26 -26.05
N LEU A 52 25.09 -39.32 -26.60
CA LEU A 52 24.74 -38.77 -27.91
C LEU A 52 23.41 -38.02 -27.87
N LEU A 53 23.28 -37.00 -28.71
CA LEU A 53 22.05 -36.27 -28.98
C LEU A 53 21.28 -36.97 -30.11
N LYS A 54 19.98 -37.22 -29.91
CA LYS A 54 19.11 -37.82 -30.93
C LYS A 54 17.94 -36.90 -31.29
N HIS A 55 17.59 -36.80 -32.57
CA HIS A 55 16.44 -36.02 -33.06
C HIS A 55 15.23 -36.93 -33.29
N ILE A 56 14.10 -36.61 -32.65
CA ILE A 56 12.88 -37.42 -32.68
C ILE A 56 11.61 -36.57 -32.88
N ASP A 57 10.60 -37.15 -33.51
CA ASP A 57 9.28 -36.56 -33.71
C ASP A 57 8.23 -37.29 -32.88
N ARG A 58 7.48 -36.56 -32.06
CA ARG A 58 6.31 -37.05 -31.33
C ARG A 58 5.06 -36.82 -32.19
N LYS A 59 4.45 -37.89 -32.67
CA LYS A 59 3.28 -37.88 -33.57
C LYS A 59 2.08 -38.60 -32.93
N PHE A 60 0.89 -38.39 -33.50
CA PHE A 60 -0.34 -39.08 -33.11
C PHE A 60 -0.70 -40.14 -34.15
N THR A 61 -1.08 -41.34 -33.73
CA THR A 61 -1.66 -42.34 -34.64
C THR A 61 -3.05 -41.92 -35.08
N ASP A 62 -3.60 -42.57 -36.11
CA ASP A 62 -4.95 -42.28 -36.60
C ASP A 62 -6.04 -42.61 -35.56
N LYS A 63 -5.68 -43.39 -34.53
CA LYS A 63 -6.50 -43.70 -33.34
C LYS A 63 -6.23 -42.74 -32.16
N GLY A 64 -5.41 -41.71 -32.35
CA GLY A 64 -5.05 -40.70 -31.34
C GLY A 64 -3.99 -41.10 -30.32
N ALA A 65 -3.32 -42.26 -30.48
CA ALA A 65 -2.24 -42.69 -29.59
C ALA A 65 -0.92 -41.97 -29.91
N ILE A 66 -0.05 -41.75 -28.93
CA ILE A 66 1.22 -41.05 -29.12
C ILE A 66 2.32 -42.05 -29.49
N PHE A 67 3.16 -41.71 -30.46
CA PHE A 67 4.36 -42.48 -30.80
C PHE A 67 5.54 -41.56 -31.17
N TYR A 68 6.77 -42.08 -31.10
CA TYR A 68 8.01 -41.36 -31.41
C TYR A 68 8.73 -42.00 -32.60
N THR A 69 9.27 -41.18 -33.51
CA THR A 69 9.98 -41.63 -34.72
C THR A 69 11.24 -40.80 -34.94
N GLU A 70 12.23 -41.34 -35.65
CA GLU A 70 13.35 -40.53 -36.14
C GLU A 70 12.88 -39.52 -37.19
N THR A 71 13.48 -38.33 -37.22
CA THR A 71 13.12 -37.22 -38.11
C THR A 71 13.20 -37.55 -39.62
N LYS A 72 13.72 -38.73 -40.02
CA LYS A 72 13.92 -39.11 -41.43
C LYS A 72 13.33 -40.47 -41.86
N GLU A 73 12.54 -41.16 -41.04
CA GLU A 73 11.94 -42.45 -41.42
C GLU A 73 10.43 -42.50 -41.11
N GLU A 74 9.65 -43.09 -42.02
CA GLU A 74 8.21 -43.30 -41.86
C GLU A 74 7.93 -44.69 -41.26
N VAL A 75 7.11 -44.66 -40.20
CA VAL A 75 6.43 -45.77 -39.53
C VAL A 75 7.34 -46.72 -38.74
N ILE A 76 7.59 -46.36 -37.46
CA ILE A 76 7.84 -47.36 -36.42
C ILE A 76 6.54 -47.53 -35.65
N ALA A 77 5.85 -48.65 -35.87
CA ALA A 77 4.77 -49.10 -35.02
C ALA A 77 5.34 -49.98 -33.90
N GLU A 78 5.37 -49.44 -32.68
CA GLU A 78 5.33 -50.11 -31.36
C GLU A 78 6.37 -49.68 -30.29
N GLN A 79 5.79 -49.57 -29.09
CA GLN A 79 6.15 -49.31 -27.68
C GLN A 79 7.58 -49.42 -27.11
N VAL A 80 8.66 -49.48 -27.89
CA VAL A 80 10.01 -49.53 -27.30
C VAL A 80 10.55 -48.11 -27.07
N ASN A 81 10.80 -47.73 -25.82
CA ASN A 81 11.39 -46.43 -25.45
C ASN A 81 12.90 -46.37 -25.74
N TRP A 82 13.33 -46.78 -26.92
CA TRP A 82 14.75 -46.87 -27.32
C TRP A 82 15.48 -45.53 -27.17
N TRP A 83 14.77 -44.41 -27.37
CA TRP A 83 15.31 -43.06 -27.21
C TRP A 83 15.75 -42.73 -25.77
N SER A 84 15.24 -43.47 -24.76
CA SER A 84 15.65 -43.30 -23.35
C SER A 84 17.12 -43.65 -23.10
N LYS A 85 17.76 -44.35 -24.03
CA LYS A 85 19.18 -44.75 -23.98
C LYS A 85 20.13 -43.68 -24.53
N PHE A 86 19.61 -42.58 -25.06
CA PHE A 86 20.41 -41.44 -25.50
C PHE A 86 20.40 -40.38 -24.41
N ALA A 87 21.58 -39.83 -24.07
CA ALA A 87 21.72 -38.85 -23.00
C ALA A 87 20.79 -37.63 -23.19
N LEU A 88 20.65 -37.16 -24.43
CA LEU A 88 19.80 -36.04 -24.83
C LEU A 88 18.92 -36.40 -26.04
N CYS A 89 17.67 -35.94 -26.04
CA CYS A 89 16.77 -36.09 -27.19
C CYS A 89 16.10 -34.76 -27.55
N LEU A 90 16.21 -34.33 -28.81
CA LEU A 90 15.47 -33.19 -29.34
C LEU A 90 14.13 -33.67 -29.90
N VAL A 91 13.04 -33.32 -29.23
CA VAL A 91 11.69 -33.80 -29.52
C VAL A 91 10.87 -32.71 -30.22
N ARG A 92 10.43 -32.97 -31.45
CA ARG A 92 9.45 -32.12 -32.15
C ARG A 92 8.04 -32.64 -31.88
N TYR A 93 7.22 -31.83 -31.25
CA TYR A 93 5.81 -32.14 -30.97
C TYR A 93 4.99 -31.75 -32.19
N MET A 94 4.52 -32.75 -32.94
CA MET A 94 3.64 -32.53 -34.07
C MET A 94 2.19 -32.38 -33.61
N ASP A 95 1.40 -31.63 -34.36
CA ASP A 95 -0.04 -31.54 -34.17
C ASP A 95 -0.76 -32.85 -34.56
N GLN A 96 -2.06 -32.95 -34.26
CA GLN A 96 -2.85 -34.14 -34.60
C GLN A 96 -2.93 -34.39 -36.11
N SER A 97 -2.80 -33.34 -36.92
CA SER A 97 -2.77 -33.47 -38.38
C SER A 97 -1.43 -33.99 -38.91
N LYS A 98 -0.38 -34.08 -38.06
CA LYS A 98 1.01 -34.40 -38.41
C LYS A 98 1.66 -33.40 -39.36
N MET A 99 1.03 -32.27 -39.65
CA MET A 99 1.50 -31.29 -40.63
C MET A 99 2.24 -30.11 -40.00
N CYS A 100 2.01 -29.84 -38.71
CA CYS A 100 2.55 -28.65 -38.04
C CYS A 100 3.32 -29.03 -36.78
N VAL A 101 4.54 -28.48 -36.62
CA VAL A 101 5.29 -28.56 -35.37
C VAL A 101 4.66 -27.57 -34.39
N GLN A 102 4.08 -28.07 -33.29
CA GLN A 102 3.51 -27.24 -32.22
C GLN A 102 4.59 -26.67 -31.32
N LYS A 103 5.59 -27.48 -30.96
CA LYS A 103 6.74 -27.07 -30.15
C LYS A 103 7.93 -28.00 -30.34
N ILE A 104 9.12 -27.52 -30.01
CA ILE A 104 10.34 -28.33 -29.95
C ILE A 104 10.86 -28.28 -28.52
N SER A 105 11.25 -29.43 -27.98
CA SER A 105 11.74 -29.53 -26.61
C SER A 105 12.97 -30.42 -26.53
N LEU A 106 13.93 -30.05 -25.70
CA LEU A 106 15.06 -30.87 -25.33
C LEU A 106 14.67 -31.73 -24.12
N GLN A 107 14.67 -33.04 -24.29
CA GLN A 107 14.47 -34.01 -23.22
C GLN A 107 15.82 -34.52 -22.71
N VAL A 108 16.03 -34.40 -21.41
CA VAL A 108 17.25 -34.87 -20.73
C VAL A 108 16.98 -36.24 -20.12
N ASN A 109 17.63 -37.28 -20.64
CA ASN A 109 17.46 -38.65 -20.15
C ASN A 109 18.56 -39.07 -19.17
N SER A 110 19.79 -38.57 -19.36
CA SER A 110 20.94 -38.89 -18.50
C SER A 110 20.70 -38.51 -17.04
N GLN A 111 20.85 -39.49 -16.14
CA GLN A 111 20.65 -39.26 -14.71
C GLN A 111 21.68 -38.29 -14.13
N HIS A 112 22.94 -38.38 -14.58
CA HIS A 112 23.99 -37.44 -14.18
C HIS A 112 23.64 -36.00 -14.55
N LEU A 113 23.12 -35.77 -15.77
CA LEU A 113 22.67 -34.44 -16.19
C LEU A 113 21.48 -33.95 -15.39
N LYS A 114 20.52 -34.82 -15.07
CA LYS A 114 19.37 -34.47 -14.23
C LYS A 114 19.83 -34.01 -12.85
N ASP A 115 20.77 -34.72 -12.24
CA ASP A 115 21.31 -34.39 -10.92
C ASP A 115 22.10 -33.07 -10.94
N ILE A 116 22.92 -32.85 -11.97
CA ILE A 116 23.66 -31.59 -12.18
C ILE A 116 22.69 -30.42 -12.35
N LEU A 117 21.73 -30.53 -13.29
CA LEU A 117 20.75 -29.47 -13.55
C LEU A 117 19.91 -29.17 -12.31
N LYS A 118 19.50 -30.19 -11.55
CA LYS A 118 18.76 -30.02 -10.29
C LYS A 118 19.59 -29.33 -9.21
N SER A 119 20.90 -29.56 -9.17
CA SER A 119 21.79 -28.94 -8.19
C SER A 119 22.09 -27.47 -8.48
N ILE A 120 22.18 -27.11 -9.77
CA ILE A 120 22.51 -25.75 -10.22
C ILE A 120 21.25 -24.89 -10.35
N ILE A 121 20.16 -25.47 -10.84
CA ILE A 121 18.94 -24.76 -11.21
C ILE A 121 17.84 -25.10 -10.21
N GLU A 122 17.72 -24.29 -9.16
CA GLU A 122 16.69 -24.50 -8.12
C GLU A 122 15.27 -24.29 -8.69
N ARG A 123 15.07 -23.19 -9.44
CA ARG A 123 13.75 -22.84 -10.00
C ARG A 123 13.88 -21.99 -11.26
N PHE A 124 13.16 -22.38 -12.32
CA PHE A 124 12.99 -21.58 -13.53
C PHE A 124 11.52 -21.58 -13.99
N PRO A 125 10.96 -20.45 -14.47
CA PRO A 125 9.58 -20.41 -14.94
C PRO A 125 9.31 -21.38 -16.09
N GLY A 126 8.27 -22.20 -15.97
CA GLY A 126 7.85 -23.11 -17.04
C GLY A 126 8.66 -24.41 -17.15
N VAL A 127 9.73 -24.60 -16.36
CA VAL A 127 10.53 -25.84 -16.36
C VAL A 127 10.63 -26.39 -14.94
N SER A 128 10.34 -27.68 -14.79
CA SER A 128 10.54 -28.40 -13.52
C SER A 128 11.74 -29.32 -13.63
N PHE A 129 12.71 -29.15 -12.73
CA PHE A 129 13.88 -30.02 -12.59
C PHE A 129 13.71 -31.07 -11.49
N GLN A 130 12.54 -31.11 -10.84
CA GLN A 130 12.23 -32.06 -9.76
C GLN A 130 11.47 -33.29 -10.25
N THR A 131 10.98 -33.27 -11.50
CA THR A 131 10.26 -34.37 -12.13
C THR A 131 11.22 -35.46 -12.61
N LYS A 132 10.71 -36.70 -12.76
CA LYS A 132 11.48 -37.83 -13.31
C LYS A 132 11.96 -37.57 -14.74
N GLU A 133 11.17 -36.83 -15.50
CA GLU A 133 11.46 -36.38 -16.85
C GLU A 133 11.72 -34.88 -16.81
N ILE A 134 12.89 -34.47 -17.33
CA ILE A 134 13.25 -33.06 -17.46
C ILE A 134 13.15 -32.72 -18.94
N THR A 135 12.24 -31.80 -19.25
CA THR A 135 11.97 -31.34 -20.62
C THR A 135 12.08 -29.82 -20.65
N ILE A 136 12.88 -29.31 -21.58
CA ILE A 136 13.16 -27.89 -21.74
C ILE A 136 12.64 -27.46 -23.10
N ASP A 137 11.64 -26.58 -23.13
CA ASP A 137 11.03 -26.12 -24.38
C ASP A 137 11.91 -25.05 -25.07
N ALA A 138 11.92 -25.04 -26.41
CA ALA A 138 12.57 -24.00 -27.21
C ALA A 138 11.98 -22.61 -26.87
N PRO A 139 12.81 -21.54 -26.80
CA PRO A 139 14.20 -21.46 -27.23
C PRO A 139 15.21 -21.74 -26.10
N TYR A 140 14.95 -22.72 -25.20
CA TYR A 140 15.89 -23.24 -24.21
C TYR A 140 16.56 -22.19 -23.31
N ARG A 141 15.86 -21.09 -23.03
CA ARG A 141 16.40 -19.89 -22.34
C ARG A 141 17.09 -20.20 -21.00
N VAL A 142 16.61 -21.23 -20.30
CA VAL A 142 17.19 -21.69 -19.04
C VAL A 142 18.63 -22.17 -19.20
N LEU A 143 18.95 -22.86 -20.30
CA LEU A 143 20.31 -23.36 -20.55
C LEU A 143 21.26 -22.20 -20.85
N PHE A 144 20.81 -21.22 -21.63
CA PHE A 144 21.58 -20.00 -21.91
C PHE A 144 21.97 -19.26 -20.63
N HIS A 145 21.01 -19.02 -19.73
CA HIS A 145 21.26 -18.25 -18.49
C HIS A 145 22.17 -18.95 -17.48
N TYR A 146 22.30 -20.27 -17.56
CA TYR A 146 23.07 -21.09 -16.62
C TYR A 146 24.31 -21.73 -17.27
N LYS A 147 24.66 -21.33 -18.51
CA LYS A 147 25.81 -21.86 -19.26
C LYS A 147 27.11 -21.74 -18.45
N ASN A 148 27.41 -20.55 -17.92
CA ASN A 148 28.65 -20.30 -17.19
C ASN A 148 28.77 -21.20 -15.94
N GLU A 149 27.67 -21.37 -15.19
CA GLU A 149 27.64 -22.26 -14.02
C GLU A 149 27.77 -23.75 -14.39
N LEU A 150 27.26 -24.14 -15.56
CA LEU A 150 27.44 -25.49 -16.10
C LEU A 150 28.89 -25.73 -16.51
N GLU A 151 29.54 -24.80 -17.21
CA GLU A 151 30.97 -24.88 -17.57
C GLU A 151 31.88 -25.01 -16.35
N ASP A 152 31.64 -24.19 -15.32
CA ASP A 152 32.41 -24.23 -14.08
C ASP A 152 32.23 -25.55 -13.31
N THR A 153 31.07 -26.19 -13.47
CA THR A 153 30.81 -27.52 -12.92
C THR A 153 31.51 -28.60 -13.75
N GLY A 154 31.50 -28.48 -15.08
CA GLY A 154 32.21 -29.39 -16.00
C GLY A 154 33.72 -29.46 -15.76
N LYS A 155 34.35 -28.33 -15.41
CA LYS A 155 35.78 -28.29 -15.03
C LYS A 155 36.12 -29.18 -13.82
N LYS A 156 35.15 -29.49 -12.96
CA LYS A 156 35.32 -30.27 -11.72
C LYS A 156 34.90 -31.73 -11.87
N LEU A 157 34.21 -32.08 -12.94
CA LEU A 157 33.69 -33.42 -13.19
C LEU A 157 34.70 -34.29 -13.95
N VAL A 158 34.62 -35.60 -13.77
CA VAL A 158 35.44 -36.61 -14.45
C VAL A 158 34.55 -37.81 -14.80
N GLY A 159 34.89 -38.54 -15.87
CA GLY A 159 34.17 -39.74 -16.31
C GLY A 159 32.91 -39.44 -17.11
N GLU A 160 31.97 -40.39 -17.15
CA GLU A 160 30.74 -40.32 -17.97
C GLU A 160 29.88 -39.07 -17.70
N ALA A 161 29.85 -38.59 -16.45
CA ALA A 161 29.13 -37.37 -16.10
C ALA A 161 29.70 -36.13 -16.80
N LYS A 162 31.01 -36.11 -17.07
CA LYS A 162 31.67 -35.04 -17.82
C LYS A 162 31.34 -35.15 -19.30
N GLU A 163 31.45 -36.34 -19.89
CA GLU A 163 31.13 -36.55 -21.31
C GLU A 163 29.68 -36.17 -21.64
N HIS A 164 28.74 -36.52 -20.76
CA HIS A 164 27.34 -36.11 -20.90
C HIS A 164 27.14 -34.59 -20.79
N LEU A 165 27.90 -33.92 -19.92
CA LEU A 165 27.80 -32.46 -19.75
C LEU A 165 28.47 -31.70 -20.89
N ASP A 166 29.61 -32.16 -21.38
CA ASP A 166 30.30 -31.61 -22.54
C ASP A 166 29.36 -31.67 -23.77
N LEU A 167 28.64 -32.79 -23.97
CA LEU A 167 27.60 -32.89 -25.00
C LEU A 167 26.49 -31.84 -24.86
N LEU A 168 26.06 -31.53 -23.63
CA LEU A 168 25.05 -30.50 -23.38
C LEU A 168 25.59 -29.09 -23.64
N LEU A 169 26.85 -28.83 -23.28
CA LEU A 169 27.52 -27.56 -23.55
C LEU A 169 27.71 -27.34 -25.06
N ASP A 170 28.15 -28.36 -25.79
CA ASP A 170 28.26 -28.32 -27.25
C ASP A 170 26.91 -28.00 -27.91
N PHE A 171 25.82 -28.61 -27.42
CA PHE A 171 24.47 -28.28 -27.88
C PHE A 171 24.09 -26.83 -27.59
N ILE A 172 24.41 -26.31 -26.40
CA ILE A 172 24.13 -24.90 -26.04
C ILE A 172 24.90 -23.96 -26.97
N ASP A 173 26.18 -24.24 -27.22
CA ASP A 173 27.03 -23.44 -28.09
C ASP A 173 26.50 -23.43 -29.53
N GLU A 174 26.13 -24.58 -30.08
CA GLU A 174 25.53 -24.67 -31.42
C GLU A 174 24.21 -23.91 -31.52
N GLN A 175 23.32 -24.04 -30.51
CA GLN A 175 21.99 -23.41 -30.57
C GLN A 175 22.02 -21.89 -30.37
N PHE A 176 23.01 -21.37 -29.63
CA PHE A 176 23.05 -19.97 -29.25
C PHE A 176 24.25 -19.20 -29.81
N HIS A 177 25.08 -19.78 -30.68
CA HIS A 177 26.25 -19.12 -31.26
C HIS A 177 25.93 -17.72 -31.80
N ASP A 178 25.02 -17.64 -32.76
CA ASP A 178 24.60 -16.37 -33.39
C ASP A 178 23.96 -15.42 -32.36
N THR A 179 23.20 -15.98 -31.42
CA THR A 179 22.51 -15.21 -30.36
C THR A 179 23.52 -14.59 -29.40
N MET A 180 24.59 -15.31 -29.05
CA MET A 180 25.65 -14.81 -28.18
C MET A 180 26.40 -13.69 -28.88
N GLU A 181 26.86 -13.91 -30.12
CA GLU A 181 27.60 -12.91 -30.90
C GLU A 181 26.77 -11.62 -31.10
N GLU A 182 25.50 -11.75 -31.49
CA GLU A 182 24.60 -10.59 -31.65
C GLU A 182 24.38 -9.88 -30.31
N SER A 183 24.16 -10.63 -29.23
CA SER A 183 23.91 -10.03 -27.91
C SER A 183 25.14 -9.32 -27.34
N GLU A 184 26.35 -9.88 -27.51
CA GLU A 184 27.60 -9.26 -27.05
C GLU A 184 27.83 -7.94 -27.78
N ASN A 185 27.69 -7.93 -29.10
CA ASN A 185 27.85 -6.73 -29.92
C ASN A 185 26.85 -5.62 -29.54
N LEU A 186 25.58 -5.96 -29.33
CA LEU A 186 24.57 -4.99 -28.91
C LEU A 186 24.82 -4.47 -27.49
N LEU A 187 25.16 -5.35 -26.55
CA LEU A 187 25.40 -4.97 -25.16
C LEU A 187 26.64 -4.09 -25.00
N GLU A 188 27.69 -4.30 -25.79
CA GLU A 188 28.88 -3.43 -25.83
C GLU A 188 28.52 -1.98 -26.24
N GLN A 189 27.52 -1.84 -27.10
CA GLN A 189 27.01 -0.54 -27.55
C GLN A 189 25.92 0.03 -26.63
N GLY A 190 25.55 -0.69 -25.56
CA GLY A 190 24.46 -0.29 -24.66
C GLY A 190 23.07 -0.41 -25.28
N LEU A 191 22.92 -1.26 -26.29
CA LEU A 191 21.69 -1.48 -27.05
C LEU A 191 21.12 -2.88 -26.77
N ILE A 192 19.82 -3.06 -27.03
CA ILE A 192 19.18 -4.38 -27.03
C ILE A 192 18.02 -4.40 -28.02
N SER A 193 17.85 -5.51 -28.73
CA SER A 193 16.70 -5.76 -29.60
C SER A 193 15.58 -6.47 -28.85
N TYR A 194 14.33 -6.29 -29.30
CA TYR A 194 13.19 -6.97 -28.68
C TYR A 194 13.36 -8.49 -28.62
N SER A 195 13.88 -9.12 -29.69
CA SER A 195 14.12 -10.58 -29.77
C SER A 195 15.11 -11.09 -28.73
N LEU A 196 16.10 -10.27 -28.35
CA LEU A 196 17.18 -10.63 -27.44
C LEU A 196 16.96 -10.14 -26.00
N LEU A 197 15.89 -9.38 -25.73
CA LEU A 197 15.63 -8.75 -24.44
C LEU A 197 15.65 -9.75 -23.26
N TRP A 198 15.28 -11.00 -23.48
CA TRP A 198 15.26 -12.02 -22.44
C TRP A 198 16.65 -12.38 -21.89
N ILE A 199 17.72 -12.16 -22.66
CA ILE A 199 19.11 -12.45 -22.28
C ILE A 199 19.50 -11.66 -21.04
N ILE A 200 19.07 -10.41 -20.94
CA ILE A 200 19.37 -9.55 -19.80
C ILE A 200 18.48 -9.79 -18.58
N PHE A 201 17.38 -10.52 -18.74
CA PHE A 201 16.35 -10.76 -17.72
C PHE A 201 16.35 -12.19 -17.20
N ARG A 202 17.34 -12.54 -16.37
CA ARG A 202 17.38 -13.85 -15.70
C ARG A 202 16.36 -13.92 -14.55
N PRO A 203 15.36 -14.82 -14.58
CA PRO A 203 14.36 -14.93 -13.52
C PRO A 203 14.97 -15.25 -12.16
N HIS A 204 14.31 -14.82 -11.09
CA HIS A 204 14.60 -15.00 -9.66
C HIS A 204 15.93 -14.42 -9.14
N THR A 205 16.85 -14.06 -10.03
CA THR A 205 18.19 -13.57 -9.72
C THR A 205 18.39 -12.12 -10.13
N THR A 206 17.67 -11.65 -11.16
CA THR A 206 17.79 -10.28 -11.64
C THR A 206 16.97 -9.33 -10.78
N GLU A 207 17.66 -8.38 -10.15
CA GLU A 207 17.03 -7.18 -9.61
C GLU A 207 16.73 -6.22 -10.75
N VAL A 208 15.44 -5.98 -10.97
CA VAL A 208 14.94 -5.10 -12.02
C VAL A 208 14.53 -3.79 -11.38
N TYR A 209 14.98 -2.68 -11.95
CA TYR A 209 14.49 -1.36 -11.56
C TYR A 209 13.47 -0.87 -12.57
N SER A 210 12.43 -0.20 -12.09
CA SER A 210 11.47 0.50 -12.92
C SER A 210 10.97 1.75 -12.19
N PRO A 211 10.85 2.91 -12.88
CA PRO A 211 10.26 4.11 -12.29
C PRO A 211 8.73 3.97 -12.24
N VAL A 212 8.16 4.11 -11.04
CA VAL A 212 6.72 4.16 -10.81
C VAL A 212 6.37 5.49 -10.17
N TYR A 213 5.45 6.24 -10.77
CA TYR A 213 5.11 7.62 -10.37
C TYR A 213 6.33 8.57 -10.30
N GLY A 214 7.34 8.33 -11.15
CA GLY A 214 8.58 9.10 -11.15
C GLY A 214 9.57 8.74 -10.04
N GLN A 215 9.31 7.67 -9.27
CA GLN A 215 10.20 7.14 -8.25
C GLN A 215 10.72 5.77 -8.63
N HIS A 216 12.04 5.56 -8.53
CA HIS A 216 12.62 4.25 -8.82
C HIS A 216 12.18 3.20 -7.80
N ARG A 217 11.96 1.97 -8.26
CA ARG A 217 11.68 0.84 -7.38
C ARG A 217 12.36 -0.42 -7.89
N ALA A 218 12.90 -1.20 -6.96
CA ALA A 218 13.46 -2.51 -7.26
C ALA A 218 12.39 -3.59 -7.18
N TYR A 219 12.48 -4.54 -8.11
CA TYR A 219 11.61 -5.68 -8.27
C TYR A 219 12.45 -6.94 -8.45
N THR A 220 11.91 -8.07 -8.01
CA THR A 220 12.46 -9.39 -8.36
C THR A 220 11.69 -9.92 -9.55
N LEU A 221 12.40 -10.20 -10.64
CA LEU A 221 11.80 -10.82 -11.80
C LEU A 221 11.37 -12.25 -11.45
N THR A 222 10.09 -12.57 -11.57
CA THR A 222 9.58 -13.94 -11.32
C THR A 222 9.44 -14.72 -12.62
N SER A 223 8.86 -14.11 -13.65
CA SER A 223 8.71 -14.67 -15.00
C SER A 223 8.57 -13.56 -16.04
N TYR A 224 8.71 -13.91 -17.31
CA TYR A 224 8.45 -13.03 -18.44
C TYR A 224 7.76 -13.83 -19.55
N ALA A 225 7.07 -13.13 -20.46
CA ALA A 225 6.46 -13.70 -21.65
C ALA A 225 6.55 -12.68 -22.78
N TYR A 226 6.57 -13.17 -24.01
CA TYR A 226 6.59 -12.35 -25.21
C TYR A 226 5.19 -12.32 -25.79
N SER A 227 4.66 -11.12 -26.03
CA SER A 227 3.44 -10.95 -26.82
C SER A 227 3.82 -10.55 -28.25
N CYS A 228 3.19 -11.16 -29.24
CA CYS A 228 3.37 -10.79 -30.63
C CYS A 228 2.55 -9.52 -30.90
N ASN A 229 3.18 -8.34 -30.84
CA ASN A 229 2.64 -7.13 -31.45
C ASN A 229 3.74 -6.50 -32.32
N PRO A 230 3.64 -6.55 -33.66
CA PRO A 230 4.77 -6.39 -34.59
C PRO A 230 5.28 -4.95 -34.79
N ALA A 231 4.85 -3.98 -33.96
CA ALA A 231 5.28 -2.59 -34.09
C ALA A 231 6.68 -2.30 -33.50
N GLY A 232 7.28 -3.24 -32.76
CA GLY A 232 8.47 -2.99 -31.93
C GLY A 232 9.64 -3.95 -32.15
N LEU A 233 9.98 -4.27 -33.41
CA LEU A 233 11.30 -4.84 -33.75
C LEU A 233 12.42 -3.78 -33.70
N SER A 234 12.26 -2.74 -32.88
CA SER A 234 13.26 -1.69 -32.70
C SER A 234 14.37 -2.17 -31.78
N THR A 235 15.59 -1.76 -32.12
CA THR A 235 16.71 -1.78 -31.19
C THR A 235 16.61 -0.52 -30.33
N GLU A 236 16.62 -0.68 -29.02
CA GLU A 236 16.51 0.41 -28.05
C GLU A 236 17.75 0.47 -27.17
N THR A 237 17.96 1.62 -26.51
CA THR A 237 19.03 1.73 -25.52
C THR A 237 18.60 1.05 -24.22
N LEU A 238 19.55 0.44 -23.51
CA LEU A 238 19.28 -0.23 -22.24
C LEU A 238 18.72 0.73 -21.17
N THR A 239 19.03 2.02 -21.27
CA THR A 239 18.57 3.06 -20.33
C THR A 239 17.14 3.52 -20.57
N ASP A 240 16.65 3.43 -21.81
CA ASP A 240 15.29 3.86 -22.19
C ASP A 240 14.24 2.80 -21.88
N LEU A 241 14.66 1.57 -21.56
CA LEU A 241 13.76 0.49 -21.19
C LEU A 241 12.90 0.88 -19.96
N PRO A 242 11.58 0.68 -20.00
CA PRO A 242 10.68 0.95 -18.87
C PRO A 242 11.03 0.19 -17.59
N ALA A 243 11.67 -0.97 -17.75
CA ALA A 243 12.22 -1.77 -16.68
C ALA A 243 13.56 -2.32 -17.17
N CYS A 244 14.59 -2.26 -16.34
CA CYS A 244 15.94 -2.70 -16.73
C CYS A 244 16.65 -3.36 -15.54
N PRO A 245 17.53 -4.34 -15.76
CA PRO A 245 18.36 -4.89 -14.69
C PRO A 245 19.28 -3.83 -14.07
N LEU A 246 19.43 -3.85 -12.74
CA LEU A 246 20.24 -2.86 -12.01
C LEU A 246 21.69 -2.77 -12.52
N LYS A 247 22.26 -3.89 -12.99
CA LYS A 247 23.62 -3.96 -13.55
C LYS A 247 23.87 -3.04 -14.76
N TYR A 248 22.82 -2.69 -15.51
CA TYR A 248 22.92 -1.85 -16.71
C TYR A 248 22.51 -0.39 -16.46
N HIS A 249 22.18 -0.02 -15.22
CA HIS A 249 21.92 1.37 -14.86
C HIS A 249 23.20 2.21 -14.94
N PRO A 250 23.17 3.49 -15.34
CA PRO A 250 24.37 4.34 -15.39
C PRO A 250 25.07 4.49 -14.04
N THR A 251 24.29 4.50 -12.94
CA THR A 251 24.80 4.67 -11.58
C THR A 251 24.18 3.64 -10.63
N PRO A 252 24.59 2.36 -10.67
CA PRO A 252 23.93 1.29 -9.92
C PRO A 252 24.12 1.45 -8.40
N GLY A 253 25.31 1.88 -7.96
CA GLY A 253 25.63 2.11 -6.55
C GLY A 253 24.79 3.23 -5.92
N GLY A 254 24.73 4.39 -6.59
CA GLY A 254 23.96 5.54 -6.10
C GLY A 254 22.45 5.25 -6.03
N LEU A 255 21.90 4.55 -7.03
CA LEU A 255 20.50 4.14 -7.01
C LEU A 255 20.21 3.15 -5.87
N ARG A 256 21.10 2.17 -5.66
CA ARG A 256 20.98 1.22 -4.56
C ARG A 256 20.97 1.92 -3.20
N GLU A 257 21.88 2.86 -2.98
CA GLU A 257 21.96 3.63 -1.73
C GLU A 257 20.69 4.44 -1.47
N GLN A 258 20.18 5.15 -2.49
CA GLN A 258 18.92 5.89 -2.40
C GLN A 258 17.72 5.00 -2.06
N LEU A 259 17.62 3.83 -2.70
CA LEU A 259 16.54 2.87 -2.45
C LEU A 259 16.62 2.28 -1.03
N ILE A 260 17.83 1.99 -0.54
CA ILE A 260 18.05 1.53 0.83
C ILE A 260 17.66 2.62 1.81
N GLU A 261 18.09 3.86 1.61
CA GLU A 261 17.76 4.99 2.49
C GLU A 261 16.24 5.19 2.59
N ARG A 262 15.55 5.21 1.44
CA ARG A 262 14.08 5.28 1.42
C ARG A 262 13.44 4.09 2.12
N GLY A 263 13.95 2.88 1.90
CA GLY A 263 13.46 1.67 2.57
C GLY A 263 13.61 1.73 4.09
N ARG A 264 14.69 2.34 4.60
CA ARG A 264 14.88 2.60 6.03
C ARG A 264 13.91 3.66 6.56
N ARG A 265 13.60 4.70 5.77
CA ARG A 265 12.54 5.66 6.13
C ARG A 265 11.17 4.97 6.18
N PHE A 266 10.86 4.13 5.18
CA PHE A 266 9.63 3.33 5.14
C PHE A 266 9.49 2.43 6.37
N GLU A 267 10.58 1.76 6.78
CA GLU A 267 10.62 0.93 7.99
C GLU A 267 10.30 1.73 9.26
N LYS A 268 10.83 2.95 9.40
CA LYS A 268 10.51 3.84 10.54
C LYS A 268 9.06 4.30 10.58
N LEU A 269 8.35 4.25 9.45
CA LEU A 269 6.93 4.59 9.35
C LEU A 269 6.01 3.42 9.73
N ALA A 270 6.56 2.26 10.12
CA ALA A 270 5.77 1.15 10.60
C ALA A 270 4.99 1.53 11.87
N GLY A 271 3.69 1.23 11.88
CA GLY A 271 2.77 1.65 12.93
C GLY A 271 2.14 3.01 12.64
N MET A 272 1.80 3.73 13.70
CA MET A 272 1.14 5.04 13.62
C MET A 272 2.15 6.14 13.90
N SER A 273 2.31 7.09 12.98
CA SER A 273 3.21 8.23 13.15
C SER A 273 2.66 9.52 12.54
N VAL A 274 3.02 10.66 13.12
CA VAL A 274 2.57 11.99 12.67
C VAL A 274 3.71 12.71 11.98
N HIS A 275 3.44 13.25 10.79
CA HIS A 275 4.44 13.89 9.92
C HIS A 275 3.91 15.20 9.35
N CYS A 276 4.81 16.04 8.87
CA CYS A 276 4.52 17.09 7.91
C CYS A 276 4.76 16.56 6.49
N TYR A 277 3.92 16.99 5.55
CA TYR A 277 4.02 16.63 4.15
C TYR A 277 3.92 17.88 3.28
N ASN A 278 4.78 17.95 2.26
CA ASN A 278 4.74 18.97 1.23
C ASN A 278 5.01 18.33 -0.14
N GLY A 279 3.96 18.20 -0.96
CA GLY A 279 4.05 17.69 -2.32
C GLY A 279 2.76 17.11 -2.87
N ILE A 280 2.88 16.34 -3.94
CA ILE A 280 1.73 15.69 -4.58
C ILE A 280 1.42 14.38 -3.85
N ALA A 281 0.18 14.22 -3.40
CA ALA A 281 -0.36 12.97 -2.86
C ALA A 281 -1.40 12.40 -3.82
N PHE A 282 -1.68 11.11 -3.70
CA PHE A 282 -2.58 10.40 -4.61
C PHE A 282 -3.77 9.77 -3.90
N GLU A 283 -4.86 9.59 -4.64
CA GLU A 283 -6.04 8.85 -4.20
C GLU A 283 -6.45 7.89 -5.31
N GLN A 284 -6.60 6.61 -4.97
CA GLN A 284 -7.17 5.63 -5.89
C GLN A 284 -8.70 5.81 -5.90
N THR A 285 -9.24 6.23 -7.04
CA THR A 285 -10.68 6.37 -7.24
C THR A 285 -11.16 5.34 -8.27
N PRO A 286 -12.48 5.07 -8.35
CA PRO A 286 -13.04 4.19 -9.38
C PRO A 286 -12.74 4.63 -10.82
N CYS A 287 -12.51 5.94 -11.04
CA CYS A 287 -12.18 6.50 -12.35
C CYS A 287 -10.66 6.64 -12.61
N GLY A 288 -9.80 6.20 -11.69
CA GLY A 288 -8.35 6.25 -11.83
C GLY A 288 -7.64 6.94 -10.65
N MET A 289 -6.42 7.42 -10.87
CA MET A 289 -5.63 8.06 -9.83
C MET A 289 -5.83 9.57 -9.81
N SER A 290 -6.38 10.09 -8.73
CA SER A 290 -6.50 11.54 -8.49
C SER A 290 -5.24 12.08 -7.82
N ARG A 291 -4.87 13.33 -8.12
CA ARG A 291 -3.67 14.00 -7.58
C ARG A 291 -4.07 15.23 -6.79
N TYR A 292 -3.47 15.40 -5.61
CA TYR A 292 -3.72 16.53 -4.72
C TYR A 292 -2.39 17.14 -4.30
N ASN A 293 -2.29 18.46 -4.34
CA ASN A 293 -1.13 19.15 -3.78
C ASN A 293 -1.40 19.41 -2.30
N ILE A 294 -0.61 18.78 -1.42
CA ILE A 294 -0.81 18.79 0.02
C ILE A 294 0.34 19.52 0.68
N GLU A 295 0.00 20.51 1.51
CA GLU A 295 0.90 21.17 2.44
C GLU A 295 0.28 21.14 3.83
N GLY A 296 0.85 20.37 4.75
CA GLY A 296 0.33 20.30 6.11
C GLY A 296 0.72 19.05 6.88
N ARG A 297 0.04 18.83 8.00
CA ARG A 297 0.24 17.64 8.84
C ARG A 297 -0.54 16.45 8.29
N VAL A 298 0.05 15.28 8.40
CA VAL A 298 -0.52 14.00 8.01
C VAL A 298 -0.27 12.96 9.09
N VAL A 299 -1.17 11.98 9.22
CA VAL A 299 -0.95 10.79 10.04
C VAL A 299 -0.73 9.61 9.12
N VAL A 300 0.43 8.96 9.21
CA VAL A 300 0.69 7.71 8.51
C VAL A 300 0.19 6.58 9.39
N ASP A 301 -0.82 5.87 8.93
CA ASP A 301 -1.46 4.76 9.66
C ASP A 301 -2.21 3.84 8.68
N THR A 302 -1.50 2.80 8.23
CA THR A 302 -2.04 1.80 7.29
C THR A 302 -3.09 0.90 7.94
N LYS A 303 -2.96 0.62 9.24
CA LYS A 303 -3.86 -0.26 9.99
C LYS A 303 -5.25 0.36 10.11
N THR A 304 -5.31 1.62 10.52
CA THR A 304 -6.58 2.35 10.61
C THR A 304 -7.18 2.59 9.22
N PHE A 305 -6.35 2.84 8.20
CA PHE A 305 -6.83 2.89 6.82
C PHE A 305 -7.54 1.58 6.43
N HIS A 306 -6.91 0.41 6.60
CA HIS A 306 -7.52 -0.87 6.21
C HIS A 306 -8.79 -1.19 7.01
N ARG A 307 -8.88 -0.74 8.26
CA ARG A 307 -10.10 -0.89 9.07
C ARG A 307 -11.25 -0.03 8.57
N LEU A 308 -10.97 1.22 8.17
CA LEU A 308 -12.00 2.19 7.77
C LEU A 308 -12.34 2.16 6.28
N GLU A 309 -11.40 1.76 5.44
CA GLU A 309 -11.50 1.67 3.98
C GLU A 309 -11.32 0.20 3.54
N ALA A 310 -12.18 -0.67 4.05
CA ALA A 310 -12.08 -2.12 3.87
C ALA A 310 -12.08 -2.56 2.39
N ASP A 311 -12.79 -1.84 1.53
CA ASP A 311 -12.83 -2.11 0.08
C ASP A 311 -11.47 -1.90 -0.60
N TYR A 312 -10.59 -1.09 0.00
CA TYR A 312 -9.22 -0.83 -0.44
C TYR A 312 -8.17 -1.56 0.40
N ALA A 313 -8.59 -2.46 1.29
CA ALA A 313 -7.71 -3.33 2.04
C ALA A 313 -7.19 -4.46 1.16
N PHE A 314 -5.98 -4.92 1.45
CA PHE A 314 -5.34 -6.01 0.72
C PHE A 314 -4.64 -6.94 1.70
N SER A 315 -4.55 -8.22 1.33
CA SER A 315 -3.79 -9.19 2.11
C SER A 315 -2.31 -9.06 1.81
N VAL A 316 -1.49 -9.12 2.85
CA VAL A 316 -0.03 -9.18 2.74
C VAL A 316 0.48 -10.55 3.18
N ALA A 317 1.50 -11.04 2.49
CA ALA A 317 2.26 -12.19 2.94
C ALA A 317 3.40 -11.72 3.85
N ALA A 318 3.52 -12.33 5.03
CA ALA A 318 4.63 -12.04 5.93
C ALA A 318 5.99 -12.35 5.26
N LEU A 319 6.95 -11.45 5.43
CA LEU A 319 8.34 -11.73 5.09
C LEU A 319 8.83 -12.83 6.04
N LYS A 320 9.24 -13.98 5.50
CA LYS A 320 9.77 -15.08 6.31
C LYS A 320 11.05 -14.61 7.01
N SER A 321 11.13 -14.75 8.33
CA SER A 321 12.34 -14.41 9.09
C SER A 321 13.50 -15.37 8.75
N ARG A 322 14.73 -14.99 9.10
CA ARG A 322 15.89 -15.92 9.02
C ARG A 322 15.68 -17.15 9.89
N GLU A 323 14.95 -17.04 10.99
CA GLU A 323 14.63 -18.15 11.89
C GLU A 323 13.56 -19.08 11.32
N ASP A 324 12.55 -18.55 10.63
CA ASP A 324 11.52 -19.36 9.95
C ASP A 324 12.11 -20.26 8.87
N LYS A 325 13.12 -19.77 8.15
CA LYS A 325 13.86 -20.56 7.16
C LYS A 325 14.68 -21.67 7.82
N ARG A 326 15.28 -21.41 8.99
CA ARG A 326 16.05 -22.40 9.77
C ARG A 326 15.15 -23.46 10.41
N ARG A 327 13.96 -23.09 10.91
CA ARG A 327 12.98 -24.04 11.45
C ARG A 327 12.48 -25.02 10.37
N LYS A 328 12.25 -24.54 9.15
CA LYS A 328 11.90 -25.44 8.03
C LYS A 328 13.02 -26.41 7.65
N GLN A 329 14.29 -26.00 7.72
CA GLN A 329 15.42 -26.92 7.50
C GLN A 329 15.54 -28.00 8.59
N ARG A 330 15.09 -27.73 9.81
CA ARG A 330 15.09 -28.71 10.91
C ARG A 330 13.94 -29.72 10.83
N HIS A 331 12.85 -29.39 10.15
CA HIS A 331 11.66 -30.24 10.03
C HIS A 331 11.57 -31.04 8.71
N VAL A 332 12.68 -31.20 7.98
CA VAL A 332 12.76 -32.17 6.88
C VAL A 332 13.44 -33.44 7.40
N HIS A 333 12.79 -34.11 8.35
CA HIS A 333 12.99 -35.54 8.56
C HIS A 333 11.66 -36.19 8.96
N ASP A 334 11.27 -37.13 8.10
CA ASP A 334 10.21 -38.13 8.13
C ASP A 334 8.83 -37.84 8.74
N ASP A 335 7.87 -38.23 7.90
CA ASP A 335 6.54 -38.74 8.15
C ASP A 335 5.38 -37.81 8.54
N ASP A 336 4.32 -38.09 7.81
CA ASP A 336 2.91 -37.82 8.01
C ASP A 336 2.34 -36.42 7.75
N ALA A 337 1.63 -36.40 6.62
CA ALA A 337 0.55 -35.50 6.30
C ALA A 337 -0.47 -35.41 7.44
N VAL A 338 -0.36 -34.36 8.26
CA VAL A 338 -1.50 -33.81 8.98
C VAL A 338 -1.55 -32.33 8.63
N GLY A 339 -2.65 -31.92 8.00
CA GLY A 339 -2.91 -30.54 7.66
C GLY A 339 -2.83 -29.67 8.92
N GLU A 340 -1.77 -28.88 9.03
CA GLU A 340 -1.70 -27.81 10.01
C GLU A 340 -2.77 -26.78 9.66
N THR A 341 -3.90 -26.92 10.33
CA THR A 341 -4.86 -25.84 10.50
C THR A 341 -4.09 -24.76 11.25
N ARG A 342 -3.56 -23.81 10.50
CA ARG A 342 -2.91 -22.63 11.05
C ARG A 342 -4.00 -21.92 11.87
N GLU A 343 -3.98 -22.11 13.18
CA GLU A 343 -4.75 -21.30 14.10
C GLU A 343 -4.39 -19.85 13.79
N MET A 344 -5.28 -19.17 13.07
CA MET A 344 -5.39 -17.73 13.18
C MET A 344 -5.70 -17.49 14.65
N SER A 345 -4.69 -17.18 15.45
CA SER A 345 -4.87 -16.52 16.73
C SER A 345 -5.61 -15.22 16.43
N LEU A 346 -6.94 -15.27 16.49
CA LEU A 346 -7.83 -14.13 16.65
C LEU A 346 -7.57 -13.54 18.05
N ASP A 347 -6.34 -13.07 18.26
CA ASP A 347 -6.02 -12.22 19.40
C ASP A 347 -6.77 -10.91 19.17
N LEU A 348 -7.97 -10.82 19.74
CA LEU A 348 -8.88 -9.67 19.69
C LEU A 348 -8.33 -8.45 20.47
N VAL A 349 -7.09 -8.52 20.96
CA VAL A 349 -6.39 -7.43 21.64
C VAL A 349 -5.10 -7.14 20.88
N PRO A 350 -4.99 -6.00 20.18
CA PRO A 350 -3.75 -5.61 19.54
C PRO A 350 -2.65 -5.41 20.57
N LYS A 351 -1.50 -6.08 20.41
CA LYS A 351 -0.26 -5.66 21.05
C LYS A 351 0.23 -4.40 20.33
N ASP A 352 0.46 -3.33 21.08
CA ASP A 352 0.86 -2.00 20.56
C ASP A 352 2.31 -1.98 20.04
N GLU A 353 3.13 -2.97 20.41
CA GLU A 353 4.49 -3.13 19.90
C GLU A 353 4.49 -4.16 18.77
N LEU A 354 4.70 -3.68 17.55
CA LEU A 354 4.99 -4.52 16.41
C LEU A 354 6.44 -5.01 16.55
N ASP A 355 6.63 -6.22 17.08
CA ASP A 355 7.91 -6.92 17.09
C ASP A 355 8.24 -7.38 15.66
N ILE A 356 8.80 -6.45 14.88
CA ILE A 356 9.14 -6.67 13.47
C ILE A 356 10.66 -6.74 13.35
N ASP A 357 11.15 -7.85 12.79
CA ASP A 357 12.55 -7.98 12.41
C ASP A 357 12.95 -6.85 11.44
N PRO A 358 14.10 -6.18 11.65
CA PRO A 358 14.54 -5.13 10.76
C PRO A 358 14.75 -5.66 9.34
N LEU A 359 14.33 -4.88 8.35
CA LEU A 359 14.40 -5.24 6.94
C LEU A 359 15.86 -5.41 6.50
N THR A 360 16.13 -6.42 5.68
CA THR A 360 17.43 -6.54 5.01
C THR A 360 17.58 -5.45 3.94
N GLU A 361 18.81 -5.16 3.50
CA GLU A 361 19.02 -4.18 2.42
C GLU A 361 18.21 -4.51 1.15
N GLU A 362 18.18 -5.78 0.74
CA GLU A 362 17.36 -6.23 -0.39
C GLU A 362 15.87 -5.95 -0.20
N GLN A 363 15.36 -6.11 1.03
CA GLN A 363 13.97 -5.81 1.36
C GLN A 363 13.70 -4.30 1.36
N CYS A 364 14.65 -3.49 1.87
CA CYS A 364 14.57 -2.04 1.80
C CYS A 364 14.47 -1.54 0.36
N MET A 365 15.26 -2.11 -0.55
CA MET A 365 15.20 -1.72 -1.97
C MET A 365 13.83 -1.97 -2.62
N ARG A 366 13.12 -3.00 -2.14
CA ARG A 366 11.78 -3.41 -2.63
C ARG A 366 10.64 -2.66 -1.95
N ALA A 367 10.93 -1.87 -0.90
CA ALA A 367 9.95 -1.11 -0.16
C ALA A 367 9.19 -0.15 -1.09
N ASN A 368 7.91 0.05 -0.78
CA ASN A 368 7.05 0.95 -1.56
C ASN A 368 7.52 2.40 -1.39
N ALA A 369 7.44 3.18 -2.46
CA ALA A 369 7.73 4.62 -2.40
C ALA A 369 6.59 5.43 -1.77
N LEU A 370 5.41 4.81 -1.67
CA LEU A 370 4.19 5.41 -1.14
C LEU A 370 3.77 4.76 0.18
N VAL A 371 3.24 5.57 1.09
CA VAL A 371 2.60 5.16 2.34
C VAL A 371 1.22 5.77 2.47
N ARG A 372 0.28 5.02 3.05
CA ARG A 372 -1.08 5.49 3.29
C ARG A 372 -1.16 6.32 4.56
N GLY A 373 -1.82 7.46 4.48
CA GLY A 373 -2.09 8.28 5.63
C GLY A 373 -3.30 9.17 5.47
N PHE A 374 -3.64 9.91 6.51
CA PHE A 374 -4.71 10.88 6.51
C PHE A 374 -4.16 12.30 6.45
N SER A 375 -4.64 13.10 5.50
CA SER A 375 -4.35 14.54 5.43
C SER A 375 -5.33 15.32 6.30
N PHE A 376 -4.83 16.09 7.27
CA PHE A 376 -5.68 16.99 8.06
C PHE A 376 -6.17 18.20 7.25
N ALA A 377 -5.40 18.63 6.24
CA ALA A 377 -5.77 19.76 5.39
C ALA A 377 -6.95 19.41 4.48
N GLU A 378 -6.87 18.26 3.81
CA GLU A 378 -7.91 17.80 2.87
C GLU A 378 -8.96 16.87 3.51
N LYS A 379 -8.77 16.54 4.80
CA LYS A 379 -9.62 15.68 5.63
C LYS A 379 -9.95 14.33 4.97
N ARG A 380 -8.96 13.71 4.32
CA ARG A 380 -9.12 12.45 3.59
C ARG A 380 -7.87 11.59 3.64
N TRP A 381 -8.05 10.32 3.32
CA TRP A 381 -6.97 9.35 3.18
C TRP A 381 -6.31 9.47 1.81
N LEU A 382 -4.98 9.48 1.77
CA LEU A 382 -4.18 9.62 0.56
C LEU A 382 -2.91 8.74 0.66
N ASP A 383 -2.33 8.45 -0.50
CA ASP A 383 -1.00 7.88 -0.64
C ASP A 383 0.05 9.00 -0.75
N PHE A 384 1.02 8.99 0.16
CA PHE A 384 2.07 10.00 0.28
C PHE A 384 3.44 9.43 -0.09
N PHE A 385 4.29 10.23 -0.74
CA PHE A 385 5.68 9.84 -0.96
C PHE A 385 6.47 9.84 0.34
N VAL A 386 7.17 8.73 0.62
CA VAL A 386 8.04 8.57 1.79
C VAL A 386 9.10 9.68 1.86
N ASP A 387 9.64 10.08 0.71
CA ASP A 387 10.72 11.08 0.63
C ASP A 387 10.26 12.52 0.92
N LYS A 388 8.95 12.76 0.92
CA LYS A 388 8.33 14.07 1.17
C LYS A 388 7.74 14.21 2.57
N LEU A 389 7.90 13.19 3.42
CA LEU A 389 7.55 13.23 4.82
C LEU A 389 8.71 13.78 5.64
N SER A 390 8.38 14.65 6.60
CA SER A 390 9.33 15.22 7.55
C SER A 390 8.74 15.27 8.95
N ASP A 391 9.58 15.20 9.97
CA ASP A 391 9.11 15.29 11.36
C ASP A 391 8.41 16.64 11.63
N PRO A 392 7.28 16.63 12.37
CA PRO A 392 6.54 17.84 12.65
C PRO A 392 7.25 18.71 13.69
N ALA A 393 7.32 20.01 13.42
CA ALA A 393 7.83 20.99 14.39
C ALA A 393 6.74 21.30 15.44
N TRP A 394 6.85 20.69 16.62
CA TRP A 394 5.95 20.94 17.75
C TRP A 394 6.30 22.25 18.45
N ASN A 395 5.29 23.08 18.70
CA ASN A 395 5.45 24.27 19.54
C ASN A 395 5.07 23.93 20.98
N THR A 396 6.07 23.75 21.83
CA THR A 396 5.91 23.42 23.26
C THR A 396 5.38 24.58 24.09
N ASP A 397 5.56 25.82 23.63
CA ASP A 397 5.28 27.03 24.40
C ASP A 397 3.83 27.51 24.25
N CYS A 398 3.02 26.83 23.43
CA CYS A 398 1.63 27.20 23.14
C CYS A 398 0.78 27.29 24.42
N PHE A 399 0.93 26.34 25.34
CA PHE A 399 0.12 26.29 26.57
C PHE A 399 0.55 27.36 27.59
N GLU A 400 1.84 27.68 27.65
CA GLU A 400 2.36 28.74 28.50
C GLU A 400 1.89 30.13 28.03
N GLN A 401 1.83 30.33 26.71
CA GLN A 401 1.36 31.58 26.10
C GLN A 401 -0.15 31.82 26.25
N LEU A 402 -0.93 30.80 26.64
CA LEU A 402 -2.36 30.93 26.85
C LEU A 402 -2.63 31.77 28.10
N VAL A 403 -3.36 32.87 27.95
CA VAL A 403 -3.68 33.77 29.07
C VAL A 403 -4.94 33.25 29.79
N LEU A 404 -4.71 32.36 30.75
CA LEU A 404 -5.71 31.78 31.64
C LEU A 404 -5.23 31.83 33.10
N PRO A 405 -6.14 31.92 34.09
CA PRO A 405 -5.78 31.77 35.50
C PRO A 405 -5.04 30.45 35.74
N GLN A 406 -3.97 30.50 36.56
CA GLN A 406 -3.12 29.33 36.82
C GLN A 406 -3.93 28.14 37.35
N THR A 407 -4.90 28.39 38.23
CA THR A 407 -5.79 27.34 38.78
C THR A 407 -6.57 26.57 37.70
N GLN A 408 -6.97 27.25 36.62
CA GLN A 408 -7.66 26.60 35.50
C GLN A 408 -6.67 25.82 34.61
N LYS A 409 -5.45 26.34 34.42
CA LYS A 409 -4.39 25.63 33.70
C LYS A 409 -4.02 24.32 34.40
N ASP A 410 -3.83 24.37 35.71
CA ASP A 410 -3.47 23.22 36.54
C ASP A 410 -4.57 22.15 36.49
N LEU A 411 -5.85 22.56 36.53
CA LEU A 411 -6.99 21.66 36.41
C LEU A 411 -6.99 20.92 35.06
N VAL A 412 -6.80 21.64 33.95
CA VAL A 412 -6.75 21.05 32.61
C VAL A 412 -5.57 20.07 32.50
N GLN A 413 -4.38 20.47 32.96
CA GLN A 413 -3.19 19.61 32.93
C GLN A 413 -3.39 18.34 33.76
N ALA A 414 -3.94 18.46 34.97
CA ALA A 414 -4.19 17.32 35.85
C ALA A 414 -5.18 16.32 35.24
N LEU A 415 -6.27 16.81 34.63
CA LEU A 415 -7.27 15.96 34.01
C LEU A 415 -6.75 15.25 32.77
N VAL A 416 -6.02 15.95 31.90
CA VAL A 416 -5.39 15.36 30.72
C VAL A 416 -4.35 14.32 31.13
N ALA A 417 -3.47 14.65 32.08
CA ALA A 417 -2.43 13.74 32.55
C ALA A 417 -3.00 12.47 33.22
N ASN A 418 -4.07 12.62 34.01
CA ASN A 418 -4.74 11.48 34.64
C ASN A 418 -5.48 10.62 33.62
N HIS A 419 -6.19 11.22 32.65
CA HIS A 419 -6.88 10.47 31.61
C HIS A 419 -5.90 9.67 30.72
N VAL A 420 -4.73 10.22 30.42
CA VAL A 420 -3.66 9.49 29.70
C VAL A 420 -3.13 8.30 30.51
N LYS A 421 -3.03 8.43 31.84
CA LYS A 421 -2.54 7.36 32.75
C LYS A 421 -3.59 6.29 33.06
N GLN A 422 -4.86 6.68 33.25
CA GLN A 422 -5.94 5.80 33.73
C GLN A 422 -6.65 4.99 32.64
N ARG A 423 -6.29 5.16 31.36
CA ARG A 423 -6.86 4.38 30.24
C ARG A 423 -6.76 2.86 30.40
N ASN A 424 -5.93 2.36 31.32
CA ASN A 424 -5.77 0.94 31.60
C ASN A 424 -6.56 0.40 32.81
N ASP A 425 -7.20 1.23 33.66
CA ASP A 425 -7.57 0.77 35.02
C ASP A 425 -8.90 1.28 35.62
N PHE A 426 -9.87 1.75 34.81
CA PHE A 426 -11.21 2.07 35.31
C PHE A 426 -12.30 1.67 34.30
N ASP A 427 -13.12 0.69 34.66
CA ASP A 427 -14.34 0.32 33.93
C ASP A 427 -15.54 0.67 34.81
N ASP A 428 -16.41 1.55 34.32
CA ASP A 428 -17.72 1.83 34.92
C ASP A 428 -18.60 0.56 34.85
N ILE A 429 -19.73 0.55 35.57
CA ILE A 429 -20.66 -0.59 35.69
C ILE A 429 -21.14 -1.10 34.30
N VAL A 430 -21.02 -0.28 33.26
CA VAL A 430 -21.24 -0.63 31.85
C VAL A 430 -19.95 -0.39 31.05
N LYS A 431 -19.40 -1.45 30.43
CA LYS A 431 -18.21 -1.36 29.57
C LYS A 431 -18.36 -0.29 28.49
N GLY A 432 -17.39 0.63 28.43
CA GLY A 432 -17.25 1.65 27.38
C GLY A 432 -18.09 2.92 27.56
N LYS A 433 -18.75 3.10 28.70
CA LYS A 433 -19.55 4.30 29.00
C LYS A 433 -18.77 5.26 29.90
N GLY A 434 -18.82 6.57 29.59
CA GLY A 434 -18.30 7.62 30.48
C GLY A 434 -16.78 7.71 30.61
N LYS A 435 -16.01 7.04 29.74
CA LYS A 435 -14.54 7.07 29.77
C LYS A 435 -13.93 8.33 29.17
N GLY A 436 -14.66 9.07 28.34
CA GLY A 436 -14.15 10.27 27.66
C GLY A 436 -14.03 11.49 28.55
N LEU A 437 -13.07 12.36 28.26
CA LEU A 437 -12.87 13.63 28.93
C LEU A 437 -13.42 14.77 28.08
N ILE A 438 -14.57 15.32 28.48
CA ILE A 438 -15.24 16.41 27.76
C ILE A 438 -15.04 17.74 28.50
N MET A 439 -14.32 18.67 27.87
CA MET A 439 -14.14 20.04 28.37
C MET A 439 -14.86 21.04 27.48
N VAL A 440 -15.47 22.04 28.11
CA VAL A 440 -16.28 23.05 27.42
C VAL A 440 -15.72 24.43 27.70
N PHE A 441 -15.29 25.12 26.65
CA PHE A 441 -14.77 26.47 26.69
C PHE A 441 -15.86 27.47 26.24
N HIS A 442 -16.33 28.31 27.16
CA HIS A 442 -17.38 29.28 26.87
C HIS A 442 -17.04 30.71 27.32
N GLY A 443 -17.75 31.71 26.76
CA GLY A 443 -17.42 33.13 26.94
C GLY A 443 -17.81 34.00 25.72
N PRO A 444 -17.40 35.27 25.65
CA PRO A 444 -17.60 36.12 24.47
C PRO A 444 -16.73 35.69 23.26
N PRO A 445 -17.01 36.17 22.04
CA PRO A 445 -16.15 35.94 20.87
C PRO A 445 -14.82 36.71 20.98
N GLY A 446 -13.76 36.19 20.35
CA GLY A 446 -12.49 36.94 20.15
C GLY A 446 -11.42 36.85 21.25
N ILE A 447 -11.65 36.06 22.30
CA ILE A 447 -10.75 35.86 23.47
C ILE A 447 -9.77 34.67 23.33
N GLY A 448 -9.60 34.12 22.13
CA GLY A 448 -8.64 33.04 21.88
C GLY A 448 -9.19 31.61 21.96
N LYS A 449 -10.53 31.45 21.99
CA LYS A 449 -11.17 30.12 21.92
C LYS A 449 -10.95 29.38 20.61
N THR A 450 -10.65 30.10 19.56
CA THR A 450 -10.71 29.60 18.19
C THR A 450 -9.35 29.77 17.50
N LEU A 451 -8.59 28.68 17.41
CA LEU A 451 -7.67 28.48 16.29
C LEU A 451 -8.52 27.79 15.21
N THR A 452 -8.98 28.62 14.28
CA THR A 452 -10.04 28.39 13.30
C THR A 452 -9.87 27.06 12.55
N ALA A 453 -10.84 26.16 12.68
CA ALA A 453 -11.07 25.04 11.78
C ALA A 453 -12.52 25.11 11.30
N GLU A 454 -12.70 25.10 9.98
CA GLU A 454 -13.96 25.41 9.31
C GLU A 454 -15.04 24.34 9.57
N ASN A 455 -16.09 24.71 10.32
CA ASN A 455 -17.24 23.88 10.71
C ASN A 455 -18.27 23.59 9.61
N ARG A 456 -17.92 23.75 8.32
CA ARG A 456 -18.87 23.53 7.21
C ARG A 456 -18.97 22.09 6.72
N ASP A 457 -18.22 21.16 7.31
CA ASP A 457 -17.93 19.86 6.70
C ASP A 457 -18.70 18.67 7.31
N LEU A 458 -19.48 18.93 8.35
CA LEU A 458 -20.25 17.91 9.06
C LEU A 458 -21.54 17.52 8.30
N GLY A 459 -21.95 18.30 7.30
CA GLY A 459 -23.14 18.05 6.47
C GLY A 459 -24.44 18.48 7.15
N THR A 460 -25.48 18.70 6.34
CA THR A 460 -26.82 19.10 6.83
C THR A 460 -27.75 17.91 7.07
N ASN A 461 -27.41 16.73 6.53
CA ASN A 461 -28.24 15.53 6.63
C ASN A 461 -27.82 14.69 7.84
N SER A 462 -28.80 14.31 8.68
CA SER A 462 -28.57 13.61 9.95
C SER A 462 -27.87 12.26 9.81
N SER A 463 -28.20 11.47 8.78
CA SER A 463 -27.56 10.17 8.53
C SER A 463 -26.10 10.28 8.11
N THR A 464 -25.79 11.25 7.24
CA THR A 464 -24.40 11.50 6.82
C THR A 464 -23.57 12.09 7.95
N LEU A 465 -24.19 12.89 8.83
CA LEU A 465 -23.53 13.43 10.01
C LEU A 465 -23.15 12.30 10.99
N ASP A 466 -24.08 11.39 11.29
CA ASP A 466 -23.86 10.27 12.22
C ASP A 466 -22.64 9.43 11.79
N ALA A 467 -22.59 9.04 10.50
CA ALA A 467 -21.49 8.26 9.95
C ALA A 467 -20.15 9.02 9.97
N ARG A 468 -20.15 10.31 9.57
CA ARG A 468 -18.93 11.14 9.57
C ARG A 468 -18.41 11.39 10.97
N LEU A 469 -19.28 11.77 11.91
CA LEU A 469 -18.91 12.07 13.28
C LEU A 469 -18.38 10.83 13.99
N THR A 470 -19.04 9.68 13.82
CA THR A 470 -18.58 8.39 14.35
C THR A 470 -17.19 8.05 13.82
N ARG A 471 -16.96 8.24 12.51
CA ARG A 471 -15.65 8.00 11.89
C ARG A 471 -14.56 8.93 12.43
N ILE A 472 -14.83 10.23 12.54
CA ILE A 472 -13.88 11.22 13.07
C ILE A 472 -13.51 10.90 14.53
N LEU A 473 -14.49 10.54 15.35
CA LEU A 473 -14.26 10.20 16.75
C LEU A 473 -13.51 8.88 16.91
N ASP A 474 -13.80 7.87 16.10
CA ASP A 474 -13.04 6.62 16.07
C ASP A 474 -11.57 6.86 15.70
N MET A 475 -11.32 7.68 14.66
CA MET A 475 -9.98 8.08 14.27
C MET A 475 -9.27 8.85 15.39
N ALA A 476 -9.93 9.82 16.00
CA ALA A 476 -9.37 10.60 17.11
C ALA A 476 -9.03 9.72 18.32
N SER A 477 -9.89 8.76 18.65
CA SER A 477 -9.64 7.81 19.75
C SER A 477 -8.47 6.89 19.44
N THR A 478 -8.40 6.36 18.22
CA THR A 478 -7.33 5.47 17.74
C THR A 478 -5.98 6.17 17.74
N TRP A 479 -5.95 7.43 17.31
CA TRP A 479 -4.72 8.23 17.27
C TRP A 479 -4.35 8.89 18.59
N LYS A 480 -5.15 8.67 19.65
CA LYS A 480 -4.98 9.32 20.95
C LYS A 480 -4.93 10.84 20.80
N ALA A 481 -5.68 11.37 19.83
CA ALA A 481 -5.71 12.79 19.48
C ALA A 481 -6.74 13.53 20.34
N VAL A 482 -6.45 14.82 20.62
CA VAL A 482 -7.42 15.73 21.21
C VAL A 482 -8.31 16.27 20.09
N LEU A 483 -9.62 16.00 20.17
CA LEU A 483 -10.57 16.53 19.20
C LEU A 483 -11.06 17.91 19.67
N LEU A 484 -11.05 18.89 18.77
CA LEU A 484 -11.63 20.22 18.99
C LEU A 484 -12.84 20.39 18.07
N ILE A 485 -13.99 20.69 18.65
CA ILE A 485 -15.18 21.15 17.91
C ILE A 485 -15.40 22.60 18.32
N ASP A 486 -15.15 23.49 17.36
CA ASP A 486 -15.36 24.91 17.52
C ASP A 486 -16.84 25.23 17.31
N GLU A 487 -17.37 26.30 17.91
CA GLU A 487 -18.77 26.75 17.71
C GLU A 487 -19.80 25.61 17.79
N ALA A 488 -19.68 24.79 18.83
CA ALA A 488 -20.52 23.62 19.04
C ALA A 488 -21.98 23.97 19.44
N ASP A 489 -22.34 25.25 19.52
CA ASP A 489 -23.69 25.70 19.88
C ASP A 489 -24.76 25.24 18.88
N VAL A 490 -24.42 25.09 17.60
CA VAL A 490 -25.34 24.52 16.59
C VAL A 490 -25.79 23.10 16.98
N PHE A 491 -24.87 22.28 17.50
CA PHE A 491 -25.08 20.87 17.85
C PHE A 491 -25.56 20.65 19.29
N LEU A 492 -25.48 21.68 20.13
CA LEU A 492 -25.74 21.59 21.58
C LEU A 492 -26.93 22.44 22.04
N GLU A 493 -27.57 23.17 21.16
CA GLU A 493 -28.73 23.99 21.51
C GLU A 493 -29.94 23.16 21.95
N ARG A 494 -30.74 23.74 22.83
CA ARG A 494 -32.01 23.18 23.28
C ARG A 494 -32.90 22.78 22.11
N ARG A 495 -33.52 21.63 22.26
CA ARG A 495 -34.48 21.10 21.28
C ARG A 495 -35.66 22.06 21.16
N SER A 496 -36.07 22.34 19.92
CA SER A 496 -37.25 23.16 19.63
C SER A 496 -38.36 22.31 19.02
N LEU A 497 -39.63 22.64 19.25
CA LEU A 497 -40.75 21.87 18.69
C LEU A 497 -40.87 21.99 17.17
N HIS A 498 -40.22 22.98 16.56
CA HIS A 498 -40.40 23.34 15.16
C HIS A 498 -39.22 22.93 14.26
N ASP A 499 -38.15 22.36 14.84
CA ASP A 499 -36.93 22.00 14.09
C ASP A 499 -36.54 20.53 14.33
N MET A 500 -37.22 19.65 13.61
CA MET A 500 -37.02 18.20 13.70
C MET A 500 -35.63 17.76 13.22
N GLU A 501 -35.09 18.42 12.20
CA GLU A 501 -33.76 18.12 11.66
C GLU A 501 -32.69 18.43 12.69
N ARG A 502 -32.70 19.63 13.26
CA ARG A 502 -31.75 20.00 14.32
C ARG A 502 -31.87 19.15 15.57
N ASN A 503 -33.09 18.82 16.00
CA ASN A 503 -33.31 17.93 17.14
C ASN A 503 -32.71 16.54 16.91
N SER A 504 -32.75 16.06 15.66
CA SER A 504 -32.09 14.81 15.26
C SER A 504 -30.57 14.94 15.41
N LEU A 505 -29.97 16.04 14.93
CA LEU A 505 -28.53 16.29 15.07
C LEU A 505 -28.09 16.35 16.55
N VAL A 506 -28.81 17.09 17.38
CA VAL A 506 -28.54 17.21 18.83
C VAL A 506 -28.62 15.82 19.50
N SER A 507 -29.62 15.01 19.14
CA SER A 507 -29.79 13.67 19.70
C SER A 507 -28.66 12.70 19.30
N ILE A 508 -28.25 12.74 18.02
CA ILE A 508 -27.12 11.96 17.52
C ILE A 508 -25.83 12.38 18.23
N PHE A 509 -25.59 13.69 18.34
CA PHE A 509 -24.41 14.23 18.98
C PHE A 509 -24.31 13.81 20.45
N LEU A 510 -25.39 13.99 21.23
CA LEU A 510 -25.43 13.57 22.64
C LEU A 510 -25.17 12.08 22.84
N ARG A 511 -25.74 11.23 21.96
CA ARG A 511 -25.51 9.79 21.98
C ARG A 511 -24.05 9.47 21.74
N VAL A 512 -23.46 10.04 20.70
CA VAL A 512 -22.08 9.76 20.29
C VAL A 512 -21.06 10.23 21.34
N LEU A 513 -21.32 11.37 22.00
CA LEU A 513 -20.49 11.85 23.11
C LEU A 513 -20.46 10.91 24.32
N GLU A 514 -21.53 10.15 24.56
CA GLU A 514 -21.65 9.24 25.71
C GLU A 514 -20.73 8.02 25.62
N TYR A 515 -20.39 7.63 24.39
CA TYR A 515 -19.52 6.49 24.07
C TYR A 515 -18.12 6.89 23.61
N TYR A 516 -17.83 8.20 23.54
CA TYR A 516 -16.51 8.64 23.14
C TYR A 516 -15.50 8.42 24.28
N GLU A 517 -14.41 7.72 24.00
CA GLU A 517 -13.39 7.35 24.99
C GLU A 517 -12.12 8.24 24.91
N GLY A 518 -12.17 9.36 24.18
CA GLY A 518 -11.05 10.28 23.98
C GLY A 518 -11.20 11.62 24.72
N ILE A 519 -10.32 12.56 24.38
CA ILE A 519 -10.34 13.93 24.92
C ILE A 519 -11.02 14.85 23.91
N LEU A 520 -12.12 15.48 24.33
CA LEU A 520 -12.90 16.39 23.51
C LEU A 520 -12.93 17.79 24.10
N PHE A 521 -12.53 18.77 23.31
CA PHE A 521 -12.69 20.19 23.57
C PHE A 521 -13.81 20.76 22.73
N LEU A 522 -14.75 21.42 23.40
CA LEU A 522 -15.89 22.08 22.77
C LEU A 522 -15.75 23.58 23.02
N THR A 523 -15.86 24.40 22.00
CA THR A 523 -15.96 25.85 22.18
C THR A 523 -17.39 26.30 21.91
N SER A 524 -17.87 27.30 22.66
CA SER A 524 -19.18 27.90 22.39
C SER A 524 -19.23 29.35 22.83
N ASN A 525 -20.01 30.14 22.10
CA ASN A 525 -20.33 31.51 22.45
C ASN A 525 -21.69 31.63 23.16
N ARG A 526 -22.51 30.56 23.16
CA ARG A 526 -23.91 30.56 23.64
C ARG A 526 -24.17 29.45 24.66
N VAL A 527 -23.44 29.44 25.78
CA VAL A 527 -23.63 28.40 26.81
C VAL A 527 -25.05 28.36 27.41
N ASN A 528 -25.76 29.50 27.39
CA ASN A 528 -27.11 29.61 27.95
C ASN A 528 -28.16 28.89 27.11
N THR A 529 -27.88 28.61 25.84
CA THR A 529 -28.81 27.91 24.95
C THR A 529 -28.61 26.40 24.97
N PHE A 530 -27.67 25.89 25.77
CA PHE A 530 -27.36 24.46 25.82
C PHE A 530 -28.52 23.62 26.36
N ASP A 531 -28.69 22.45 25.75
CA ASP A 531 -29.59 21.40 26.20
C ASP A 531 -29.21 20.93 27.61
N ASP A 532 -30.20 20.72 28.47
CA ASP A 532 -29.94 20.36 29.87
C ASP A 532 -29.31 18.97 30.00
N ALA A 533 -29.51 18.07 29.03
CA ALA A 533 -28.87 16.75 29.01
C ALA A 533 -27.36 16.83 28.70
N PHE A 534 -26.88 17.92 28.10
CA PHE A 534 -25.45 18.12 27.87
C PHE A 534 -24.71 18.50 29.15
N LYS A 535 -25.35 19.26 30.04
CA LYS A 535 -24.73 19.75 31.28
C LYS A 535 -24.23 18.61 32.19
N SER A 536 -24.91 17.46 32.18
CA SER A 536 -24.50 16.28 32.95
C SER A 536 -23.36 15.49 32.32
N ARG A 537 -22.99 15.77 31.06
CA ARG A 537 -21.91 15.10 30.30
C ARG A 537 -20.63 15.93 30.21
N ALA A 538 -20.71 17.23 30.45
CA ALA A 538 -19.56 18.12 30.49
C ALA A 538 -18.81 17.98 31.83
N HIS A 539 -17.57 17.50 31.80
CA HIS A 539 -16.77 17.27 33.02
C HIS A 539 -16.27 18.59 33.59
N VAL A 540 -15.80 19.49 32.72
CA VAL A 540 -15.30 20.80 33.12
C VAL A 540 -15.81 21.89 32.20
N PRO A 541 -16.74 22.75 32.69
CA PRO A 541 -17.04 24.02 32.04
C PRO A 541 -15.99 25.07 32.42
N LEU A 542 -15.17 25.48 31.45
CA LEU A 542 -14.20 26.56 31.57
C LEU A 542 -14.78 27.85 30.99
N LYS A 543 -15.13 28.78 31.88
CA LYS A 543 -15.56 30.13 31.52
C LYS A 543 -14.35 31.01 31.30
N TYR A 544 -14.22 31.55 30.10
CA TYR A 544 -13.39 32.71 29.85
C TYR A 544 -14.17 33.98 30.21
N ASN A 545 -13.61 34.75 31.14
CA ASN A 545 -14.09 36.07 31.49
C ASN A 545 -13.53 37.12 30.50
N ASP A 546 -14.09 38.33 30.54
CA ASP A 546 -13.55 39.45 29.79
C ASP A 546 -12.09 39.70 30.16
N LEU A 547 -11.29 40.11 29.17
CA LEU A 547 -9.86 40.32 29.35
C LEU A 547 -9.65 41.51 30.28
N THR A 548 -8.99 41.29 31.43
CA THR A 548 -8.54 42.38 32.30
C THR A 548 -7.44 43.20 31.62
N VAL A 549 -7.19 44.40 32.14
CA VAL A 549 -6.10 45.28 31.64
C VAL A 549 -4.76 44.54 31.64
N ASP A 550 -4.47 43.77 32.70
CA ASP A 550 -3.25 42.98 32.82
C ASP A 550 -3.19 41.83 31.80
N SER A 551 -4.31 41.12 31.59
CA SER A 551 -4.40 40.08 30.56
C SER A 551 -4.20 40.65 29.15
N ARG A 552 -4.81 41.81 28.84
CA ARG A 552 -4.58 42.51 27.55
C ARG A 552 -3.12 42.91 27.39
N LYS A 553 -2.48 43.38 28.46
CA LYS A 553 -1.05 43.74 28.46
C LYS A 553 -0.17 42.54 28.12
N GLN A 554 -0.45 41.39 28.71
CA GLN A 554 0.26 40.14 28.39
C GLN A 554 0.05 39.72 26.92
N ILE A 555 -1.17 39.81 26.41
CA ILE A 555 -1.47 39.51 25.00
C ILE A 555 -0.70 40.44 24.05
N TRP A 556 -0.69 41.75 24.34
CA TRP A 556 0.10 42.72 23.58
C TRP A 556 1.59 42.40 23.60
N LYS A 557 2.17 42.08 24.78
CA LYS A 557 3.57 41.65 24.90
C LYS A 557 3.84 40.40 24.08
N ASN A 558 2.96 39.40 24.13
CA ASN A 558 3.11 38.13 23.39
C ASN A 558 3.07 38.31 21.87
N PHE A 559 2.26 39.25 21.35
CA PHE A 559 2.21 39.53 19.92
C PHE A 559 3.37 40.41 19.45
N LEU A 560 3.79 41.38 20.25
CA LEU A 560 4.89 42.28 19.90
C LEU A 560 6.26 41.61 20.06
N SER A 561 6.44 40.70 21.01
CA SER A 561 7.71 39.96 21.20
C SER A 561 8.01 38.99 20.04
N LYS A 562 6.97 38.50 19.35
CA LYS A 562 7.10 37.64 18.16
C LYS A 562 7.43 38.42 16.88
N MET A 563 7.53 39.75 16.94
CA MET A 563 7.89 40.57 15.79
C MET A 563 9.40 40.77 15.74
N GLU A 564 10.01 40.42 14.60
CA GLU A 564 11.43 40.69 14.32
C GLU A 564 11.77 42.19 14.31
N THR A 565 10.78 43.06 14.15
CA THR A 565 10.97 44.51 13.96
C THR A 565 11.27 45.32 15.24
N GLY A 566 11.49 44.69 16.40
CA GLY A 566 12.07 45.36 17.57
C GLY A 566 11.31 46.60 18.05
N VAL A 567 9.99 46.52 18.13
CA VAL A 567 9.16 47.63 18.63
C VAL A 567 9.43 47.81 20.12
N HIS A 568 10.18 48.84 20.49
CA HIS A 568 10.30 49.28 21.87
C HIS A 568 9.03 50.05 22.27
N VAL A 569 8.03 49.32 22.77
CA VAL A 569 6.93 49.92 23.53
C VAL A 569 7.37 49.96 24.99
N ASP A 570 7.42 51.16 25.57
CA ASP A 570 7.69 51.36 26.98
C ASP A 570 6.48 50.96 27.84
N GLU A 571 6.69 50.83 29.16
CA GLU A 571 5.60 50.48 30.10
C GLU A 571 4.44 51.49 30.07
N ALA A 572 4.70 52.75 29.71
CA ALA A 572 3.66 53.76 29.50
C ALA A 572 2.87 53.54 28.18
N GLY A 573 3.54 53.14 27.09
CA GLY A 573 2.89 52.76 25.85
C GLY A 573 1.98 51.55 26.00
N TYR A 574 2.40 50.53 26.76
CA TYR A 574 1.52 49.39 27.06
C TYR A 574 0.28 49.82 27.85
N LYS A 575 0.42 50.75 28.81
CA LYS A 575 -0.75 51.29 29.53
C LYS A 575 -1.75 51.94 28.56
N SER A 576 -1.28 52.78 27.64
CA SER A 576 -2.13 53.42 26.61
C SER A 576 -2.86 52.38 25.76
N LEU A 577 -2.15 51.40 25.21
CA LEU A 577 -2.72 50.34 24.36
C LEU A 577 -3.74 49.46 25.10
N THR A 578 -3.61 49.31 26.42
CA THR A 578 -4.51 48.47 27.25
C THR A 578 -5.77 49.18 27.73
N GLN A 579 -5.84 50.51 27.61
CA GLN A 579 -7.06 51.29 27.89
C GLN A 579 -8.19 50.93 26.91
N ALA A 580 -7.81 50.55 25.68
CA ALA A 580 -8.73 50.01 24.70
C ALA A 580 -9.37 48.69 25.17
N GLU A 581 -10.70 48.64 25.23
CA GLU A 581 -11.48 47.42 25.50
C GLU A 581 -11.61 46.54 24.25
N ILE A 582 -10.45 46.07 23.76
CA ILE A 582 -10.36 45.21 22.58
C ILE A 582 -10.03 43.77 22.97
N ASN A 583 -10.58 42.81 22.22
CA ASN A 583 -10.34 41.38 22.40
C ASN A 583 -9.02 40.93 21.74
N GLY A 584 -8.57 39.71 22.03
CA GLY A 584 -7.30 39.17 21.52
C GLY A 584 -7.24 39.09 19.98
N ARG A 585 -8.36 38.80 19.31
CA ARG A 585 -8.45 38.78 17.84
C ARG A 585 -8.30 40.19 17.26
N GLN A 586 -8.95 41.18 17.85
CA GLN A 586 -8.82 42.59 17.48
C GLN A 586 -7.38 43.08 17.70
N ILE A 587 -6.74 42.75 18.84
CA ILE A 587 -5.32 43.08 19.09
C ILE A 587 -4.43 42.50 17.98
N LYS A 588 -4.60 41.21 17.62
CA LYS A 588 -3.84 40.59 16.53
C LYS A 588 -4.06 41.29 15.19
N ASN A 589 -5.31 41.68 14.88
CA ASN A 589 -5.64 42.40 13.65
C ASN A 589 -5.00 43.78 13.63
N VAL A 590 -5.10 44.55 14.73
CA VAL A 590 -4.47 45.87 14.89
C VAL A 590 -2.96 45.76 14.64
N VAL A 591 -2.32 44.80 15.31
CA VAL A 591 -0.88 44.54 15.19
C VAL A 591 -0.48 44.20 13.75
N ARG A 592 -1.27 43.37 13.05
CA ARG A 592 -1.03 42.99 11.65
C ARG A 592 -1.22 44.17 10.70
N THR A 593 -2.29 44.93 10.86
CA THR A 593 -2.61 46.11 10.02
C THR A 593 -1.57 47.20 10.22
N ALA A 594 -1.18 47.49 11.47
CA ALA A 594 -0.13 48.47 11.77
C ALA A 594 1.23 48.05 11.19
N LYS A 595 1.56 46.75 11.18
CA LYS A 595 2.75 46.22 10.50
C LYS A 595 2.68 46.47 8.99
N SER A 596 1.57 46.13 8.34
CA SER A 596 1.40 46.38 6.91
C SER A 596 1.51 47.87 6.57
N LEU A 597 0.93 48.74 7.41
CA LEU A 597 1.02 50.18 7.26
C LEU A 597 2.47 50.68 7.42
N ALA A 598 3.20 50.15 8.41
CA ALA A 598 4.61 50.48 8.61
C ALA A 598 5.48 50.05 7.41
N GLN A 599 5.26 48.85 6.87
CA GLN A 599 5.96 48.34 5.69
C GLN A 599 5.67 49.16 4.44
N PHE A 600 4.41 49.56 4.22
CA PHE A 600 4.01 50.41 3.09
C PHE A 600 4.75 51.76 3.12
N HIS A 601 4.84 52.38 4.30
CA HIS A 601 5.60 53.63 4.49
C HIS A 601 7.12 53.43 4.62
N LYS A 602 7.64 52.19 4.54
CA LYS A 602 9.05 51.83 4.74
C LYS A 602 9.65 52.33 6.07
N GLU A 603 8.83 52.37 7.11
CA GLU A 603 9.21 52.82 8.44
C GLU A 603 9.14 51.68 9.45
N LYS A 604 9.79 51.85 10.61
CA LYS A 604 9.62 50.92 11.72
C LYS A 604 8.22 51.07 12.32
N LEU A 605 7.68 49.97 12.85
CA LEU A 605 6.41 49.99 13.56
C LEU A 605 6.54 50.85 14.82
N SER A 606 5.77 51.95 14.87
CA SER A 606 5.75 52.90 15.98
C SER A 606 4.47 52.75 16.80
N ARG A 607 4.50 53.25 18.04
CA ARG A 607 3.33 53.33 18.92
C ARG A 607 2.18 54.11 18.27
N GLU A 608 2.49 55.22 17.61
CA GLU A 608 1.50 56.07 16.93
C GLU A 608 0.71 55.30 15.87
N LYS A 609 1.36 54.41 15.10
CA LYS A 609 0.66 53.57 14.12
C LYS A 609 -0.24 52.54 14.76
N LEU A 610 0.13 52.00 15.93
CA LEU A 610 -0.75 51.11 16.69
C LEU A 610 -1.97 51.87 17.22
N GLU A 611 -1.77 53.05 17.81
CA GLU A 611 -2.86 53.89 18.32
C GLU A 611 -3.80 54.36 17.18
N GLN A 612 -3.25 54.73 16.02
CA GLN A 612 -4.03 55.09 14.83
C GLN A 612 -4.94 53.94 14.38
N VAL A 613 -4.41 52.71 14.31
CA VAL A 613 -5.21 51.54 13.90
C VAL A 613 -6.23 51.15 14.97
N ILE A 614 -5.91 51.32 16.26
CA ILE A 614 -6.88 51.14 17.35
C ILE A 614 -8.04 52.12 17.20
N GLN A 615 -7.75 53.39 16.92
CA GLN A 615 -8.77 54.42 16.76
C GLN A 615 -9.75 54.07 15.63
N ILE A 616 -9.22 53.68 14.46
CA ILE A 616 -10.03 53.23 13.32
C ILE A 616 -10.88 52.02 13.69
N GLN A 617 -10.31 51.04 14.41
CA GLN A 617 -11.04 49.85 14.85
C GLN A 617 -12.16 50.21 15.84
N MET A 618 -11.93 51.16 16.75
CA MET A 618 -12.94 51.62 17.71
C MET A 618 -14.07 52.41 17.05
N GLU A 619 -13.78 53.25 16.07
CA GLU A 619 -14.79 53.97 15.28
C GLU A 619 -15.74 52.99 14.61
N PHE A 620 -15.20 51.94 13.98
CA PHE A 620 -15.99 50.88 13.37
C PHE A 620 -16.89 50.12 14.38
N GLU A 621 -16.36 49.77 15.56
CA GLU A 621 -17.15 49.10 16.61
C GLU A 621 -18.27 50.01 17.17
N HIS A 622 -17.99 51.32 17.29
CA HIS A 622 -18.97 52.29 17.73
C HIS A 622 -20.13 52.43 16.74
N GLU A 623 -19.85 52.42 15.43
CA GLU A 623 -20.88 52.42 14.37
C GLU A 623 -21.74 51.14 14.41
N LEU A 624 -21.13 49.96 14.52
CA LEU A 624 -21.85 48.69 14.66
C LEU A 624 -22.72 48.61 15.93
N GLY A 625 -22.20 49.13 17.05
CA GLY A 625 -22.92 49.19 18.32
C GLY A 625 -24.08 50.20 18.30
N ALA A 626 -23.95 51.30 17.57
CA ALA A 626 -24.98 52.31 17.40
C ALA A 626 -26.17 51.77 16.57
N ASP A 627 -25.90 51.00 15.52
CA ASP A 627 -26.95 50.35 14.71
C ASP A 627 -27.65 49.21 15.47
N SER A 628 -26.93 48.45 16.30
CA SER A 628 -27.53 47.43 17.18
C SER A 628 -28.49 48.04 18.22
N LYS A 629 -28.20 49.24 18.75
CA LYS A 629 -29.10 49.96 19.66
C LYS A 629 -30.32 50.59 18.96
N ARG A 630 -30.20 50.95 17.67
CA ARG A 630 -31.34 51.42 16.87
C ARG A 630 -32.37 50.31 16.61
N LEU A 631 -31.91 49.06 16.43
CA LEU A 631 -32.80 47.90 16.23
C LEU A 631 -33.55 47.49 17.52
N VAL A 632 -32.96 47.66 18.71
CA VAL A 632 -33.62 47.32 19.99
C VAL A 632 -34.68 48.36 20.39
N ASN A 633 -34.52 49.63 20.01
CA ASN A 633 -35.48 50.69 20.31
C ASN A 633 -36.59 50.86 19.25
N GLY A 634 -36.55 50.09 18.17
CA GLY A 634 -37.60 50.05 17.14
C GLY A 634 -38.76 49.14 17.53
N HIS A 635 -39.48 49.46 18.61
CA HIS A 635 -40.82 48.90 18.78
C HIS A 635 -41.71 49.45 17.66
N VAL A 636 -42.18 48.54 16.82
CA VAL A 636 -43.13 48.80 15.73
C VAL A 636 -44.42 49.36 16.33
N VAL A 637 -44.61 50.68 16.22
CA VAL A 637 -45.94 51.28 16.32
C VAL A 637 -46.58 51.08 14.95
N ASN A 638 -47.28 49.95 14.77
CA ASN A 638 -48.18 49.78 13.64
C ASN A 638 -49.36 50.74 13.85
N GLY A 639 -49.26 51.91 13.21
CA GLY A 639 -50.37 52.82 13.00
C GLY A 639 -51.46 52.15 12.19
N ALA A 640 -52.69 52.30 12.66
CA ALA A 640 -53.90 51.96 11.95
C ALA A 640 -53.93 52.61 10.57
N ILE A 641 -54.27 51.83 9.55
CA ILE A 641 -54.65 52.35 8.24
C ILE A 641 -56.17 52.24 8.19
N ASP A 642 -56.83 53.38 8.30
CA ASP A 642 -58.25 53.56 8.01
C ASP A 642 -58.54 53.20 6.55
N GLY A 643 -59.68 52.55 6.34
CA GLY A 643 -60.14 52.13 5.03
C GLY A 643 -60.66 53.27 4.16
N HIS A 644 -60.48 53.11 2.85
CA HIS A 644 -61.43 53.46 1.81
C HIS A 644 -61.18 52.63 0.55
#